data_AF-A0A922IMY6-F1
#
_entry.id   AF-A0A922IMY6-F1
#
_cell.length_a   1.000
_cell.length_b   1.000
_cell.length_c   1.000
_cell.angle_alpha   90.00
_cell.angle_beta   90.00
_cell.angle_gamma   90.00
#
_symmetry.space_group_name_H-M   'P 1'
#
loop_
_entity.id
_entity.type
_entity.pdbx_description
1 polymer ?
#
loop_
_entity_poly.entity_id
_entity_poly.type
_entity_poly.pdbx_seq_one_letter_code
_entity_poly.pdbx_strand_id
1 'polypeptide(L)'
;MVAYAPSLKDDDFKQKVGQFSCTQYIPDKSIAITGTSTGLLVIWESDKQRVKGENSETPYKRATKLIPLHQKGITFLTTTACHPYGKCIVTGDSSGQVKFFDCNFMLLFWYQDLKFGPVNCVSFATTSLFTEKNKSSFTESIKGKAYPTCATIGAEPFIIEDFIVSTSSAFMISVTVEGGLKKIILREHDSDVNGLTTHPVLNHVATCSHSGLVKIYDYESKLVVTMKSFGLNNPIQSCVYDKTGQYIAVGFMSGYLRVLDSLTLNEMTSEPFTYGKGPITHIDFSYCNNYCAYADSAFTTTLLLRSNTHECENSWCYVARVRAHNRRITDLLFWTLTESKRSRLFTLSEDRTLAEYDLYNARKHSLPVIARYQVEQLAKPLCLSMPPLSCYKEEFFFISNSASKIKLYNTSTLMCRKTVSSFPQGIEYTKVLPLISQKTNSCYFMVCLSKERLGLIMLPLDGDPLKYTNIIAHPSNGRGVGQAQGLAIDRNGLYAFTAGGPDTCVHMWTLNPTVLEKTVNIAGCMKRRFYDFLSRDFLEEMKDYFYYSMIRTQGICCMDERKTSFTIPITEIPFVMRAIGFYPTEAEVENMINEIKYSRFCDTGEYTTEIDLDTFIQLYCNHRPFQGILYKDVESAFNILTNANVGNKDKCAELSNSHETIIQEKPTITMEELFLTLQNSGEAIGEAEMSEYMAILWGILPEGDRQEILEEIDPKKIEKELESRMSTPINAETFVSDILQMYVYGEDNLSAGHSKELLSKKIQQTDTSLLDELVSNGKYAANSTQTE
;
A
#
# COMPACT_ATOMS: atom_id res chain seq x y z
N MET A 1 -26.28 31.62 -16.90
CA MET A 1 -27.30 30.67 -16.41
C MET A 1 -27.42 30.85 -14.91
N VAL A 2 -28.57 31.33 -14.41
CA VAL A 2 -28.83 31.34 -12.97
C VAL A 2 -29.42 29.97 -12.62
N ALA A 3 -28.68 29.16 -11.88
CA ALA A 3 -29.20 27.88 -11.40
C ALA A 3 -30.23 28.15 -10.30
N TYR A 4 -31.47 27.67 -10.49
CA TYR A 4 -32.53 27.75 -9.49
C TYR A 4 -32.79 26.36 -8.92
N ALA A 5 -32.52 26.18 -7.64
CA ALA A 5 -32.82 24.97 -6.90
C ALA A 5 -34.00 25.25 -5.95
N PRO A 6 -35.21 24.72 -6.22
CA PRO A 6 -36.34 24.95 -5.35
C PRO A 6 -36.12 24.25 -3.99
N SER A 7 -36.22 25.01 -2.90
CA SER A 7 -36.07 24.46 -1.55
C SER A 7 -37.33 23.75 -1.10
N LEU A 8 -37.19 22.59 -0.47
CA LEU A 8 -38.26 21.86 0.19
C LEU A 8 -37.79 21.50 1.60
N LYS A 9 -38.58 21.85 2.63
CA LYS A 9 -38.30 21.52 4.03
C LYS A 9 -39.29 20.48 4.53
N ASP A 10 -38.89 19.71 5.55
CA ASP A 10 -39.75 18.70 6.20
C ASP A 10 -41.05 19.32 6.77
N ASP A 11 -41.00 20.59 7.17
CA ASP A 11 -42.15 21.33 7.70
C ASP A 11 -43.23 21.62 6.65
N ASP A 12 -42.88 21.68 5.36
CA ASP A 12 -43.80 22.08 4.28
C ASP A 12 -44.93 21.06 4.08
N PHE A 13 -44.64 19.77 4.31
CA PHE A 13 -45.61 18.68 4.23
C PHE A 13 -45.82 17.94 5.57
N LYS A 14 -45.23 18.43 6.67
CA LYS A 14 -45.25 17.79 8.00
C LYS A 14 -44.80 16.32 7.97
N GLN A 15 -43.86 16.00 7.08
CA GLN A 15 -43.34 14.65 6.89
C GLN A 15 -41.85 14.76 6.52
N LYS A 16 -41.04 13.84 7.05
CA LYS A 16 -39.62 13.76 6.68
C LYS A 16 -39.49 13.40 5.20
N VAL A 17 -38.99 14.34 4.41
CA VAL A 17 -38.81 14.17 2.95
C VAL A 17 -37.58 13.32 2.68
N GLY A 18 -36.49 13.57 3.40
CA GLY A 18 -35.20 12.91 3.17
C GLY A 18 -34.42 13.51 2.00
N GLN A 19 -33.35 12.83 1.58
CA GLN A 19 -32.48 13.31 0.50
C GLN A 19 -33.09 12.99 -0.88
N PHE A 20 -32.94 13.92 -1.83
CA PHE A 20 -33.33 13.70 -3.21
C PHE A 20 -32.35 12.74 -3.90
N SER A 21 -32.88 11.72 -4.59
CA SER A 21 -32.07 10.71 -5.27
C SER A 21 -31.96 10.94 -6.78
N CYS A 22 -33.10 11.08 -7.45
CA CYS A 22 -33.19 11.18 -8.91
C CYS A 22 -34.39 12.04 -9.31
N THR A 23 -34.30 12.77 -10.42
CA THR A 23 -35.38 13.63 -10.94
C THR A 23 -35.59 13.35 -12.42
N GLN A 24 -36.86 13.27 -12.83
CA GLN A 24 -37.27 13.03 -14.21
C GLN A 24 -38.42 13.97 -14.58
N TYR A 25 -38.45 14.45 -15.82
CA TYR A 25 -39.62 15.15 -16.35
C TYR A 25 -40.63 14.15 -16.90
N ILE A 26 -41.92 14.37 -16.62
CA ILE A 26 -42.97 13.59 -17.26
C ILE A 26 -43.09 14.07 -18.71
N PRO A 27 -42.95 13.18 -19.71
CA PRO A 27 -43.08 13.57 -21.11
C PRO A 27 -44.40 14.30 -21.38
N ASP A 28 -44.36 15.30 -22.26
CA ASP A 28 -45.51 16.11 -22.69
C ASP A 28 -46.20 16.92 -21.57
N LYS A 29 -45.62 16.99 -20.36
CA LYS A 29 -46.09 17.81 -19.25
C LYS A 29 -44.96 18.69 -18.71
N SER A 30 -45.29 19.91 -18.26
CA SER A 30 -44.36 20.78 -17.51
C SER A 30 -44.28 20.37 -16.03
N ILE A 31 -44.15 19.06 -15.77
CA ILE A 31 -44.09 18.48 -14.42
C ILE A 31 -42.79 17.72 -14.27
N ALA A 32 -42.03 18.03 -13.22
CA ALA A 32 -40.88 17.23 -12.81
C ALA A 32 -41.25 16.39 -11.58
N ILE A 33 -40.67 15.21 -11.49
CA ILE A 33 -40.87 14.27 -10.38
C ILE A 33 -39.51 13.89 -9.80
N THR A 34 -39.41 13.89 -8.47
CA THR A 34 -38.16 13.61 -7.76
C THR A 34 -38.36 12.50 -6.74
N GLY A 35 -37.56 11.44 -6.82
CA GLY A 35 -37.51 10.37 -5.82
C GLY A 35 -36.73 10.79 -4.58
N THR A 36 -37.08 10.21 -3.44
CA THR A 36 -36.43 10.50 -2.15
C THR A 36 -35.90 9.23 -1.46
N SER A 37 -34.93 9.41 -0.56
CA SER A 37 -34.35 8.34 0.26
C SER A 37 -35.33 7.67 1.23
N THR A 38 -36.51 8.25 1.43
CA THR A 38 -37.59 7.74 2.31
C THR A 38 -38.69 6.98 1.55
N GLY A 39 -38.63 6.93 0.22
CA GLY A 39 -39.62 6.21 -0.61
C GLY A 39 -40.77 7.09 -1.12
N LEU A 40 -40.65 8.41 -0.93
CA LEU A 40 -41.62 9.40 -1.38
C LEU A 40 -41.23 9.97 -2.75
N LEU A 41 -42.23 10.32 -3.55
CA LEU A 41 -42.08 11.03 -4.81
C LEU A 41 -42.59 12.46 -4.65
N VAL A 42 -41.73 13.45 -4.88
CA VAL A 42 -42.06 14.87 -4.90
C VAL A 42 -42.51 15.25 -6.31
N ILE A 43 -43.62 15.99 -6.43
CA ILE A 43 -44.12 16.52 -7.69
C ILE A 43 -43.87 18.02 -7.74
N TRP A 44 -43.22 18.47 -8.81
CA TRP A 44 -42.86 19.85 -9.07
C TRP A 44 -43.64 20.40 -10.26
N GLU A 45 -44.43 21.44 -10.02
CA GLU A 45 -45.19 22.14 -11.06
C GLU A 45 -44.68 23.58 -11.21
N SER A 46 -44.94 24.22 -12.36
CA SER A 46 -44.59 25.63 -12.56
C SER A 46 -45.32 26.52 -11.56
N ASP A 47 -44.60 27.46 -10.97
CA ASP A 47 -45.18 28.40 -10.03
C ASP A 47 -46.13 29.35 -10.77
N LYS A 48 -47.37 29.44 -10.28
CA LYS A 48 -48.42 30.27 -10.89
C LYS A 48 -48.35 31.73 -10.43
N GLN A 49 -47.37 32.12 -9.61
CA GLN A 49 -47.14 33.51 -9.25
C GLN A 49 -46.69 34.30 -10.50
N ARG A 50 -47.62 35.06 -11.09
CA ARG A 50 -47.32 35.96 -12.21
C ARG A 50 -46.29 37.00 -11.76
N VAL A 51 -45.14 37.03 -12.41
CA VAL A 51 -44.29 38.22 -12.40
C VAL A 51 -45.08 39.31 -13.13
N LYS A 52 -45.35 40.45 -12.47
CA LYS A 52 -46.09 41.57 -13.08
C LYS A 52 -45.32 42.04 -14.33
N GLY A 53 -45.86 41.77 -15.52
CA GLY A 53 -45.42 42.42 -16.77
C GLY A 53 -45.08 41.50 -17.96
N GLU A 54 -44.96 40.19 -17.78
CA GLU A 54 -44.63 39.27 -18.88
C GLU A 54 -45.66 38.12 -19.01
N ASN A 55 -46.09 37.83 -20.24
CA ASN A 55 -46.95 36.69 -20.59
C ASN A 55 -46.16 35.37 -20.69
N SER A 56 -44.98 35.27 -20.07
CA SER A 56 -44.14 34.07 -20.05
C SER A 56 -44.49 33.21 -18.82
N GLU A 57 -44.59 31.89 -19.01
CA GLU A 57 -44.67 30.95 -17.88
C GLU A 57 -43.41 31.10 -17.01
N THR A 58 -43.56 31.07 -15.68
CA THR A 58 -42.40 31.16 -14.81
C THR A 58 -41.51 29.91 -14.98
N PRO A 59 -40.17 30.06 -15.04
CA PRO A 59 -39.26 28.92 -15.05
C PRO A 59 -39.14 28.26 -13.66
N TYR A 60 -39.71 28.89 -12.64
CA TYR A 60 -39.63 28.45 -11.26
C TYR A 60 -40.59 27.28 -11.00
N LYS A 61 -40.07 26.23 -10.40
CA LYS A 61 -40.86 25.07 -9.96
C LYS A 61 -41.13 25.16 -8.46
N ARG A 62 -42.32 24.72 -8.03
CA ARG A 62 -42.71 24.58 -6.63
C ARG A 62 -43.22 23.17 -6.37
N ALA A 63 -42.88 22.62 -5.21
CA ALA A 63 -43.40 21.32 -4.78
C ALA A 63 -44.90 21.44 -4.52
N THR A 64 -45.71 20.66 -5.24
CA THR A 64 -47.18 20.68 -5.10
C THR A 64 -47.71 19.51 -4.29
N LYS A 65 -47.09 18.34 -4.44
CA LYS A 65 -47.54 17.09 -3.81
C LYS A 65 -46.36 16.19 -3.44
N LEU A 66 -46.60 15.38 -2.40
CA LEU A 66 -45.71 14.34 -1.93
C LEU A 66 -46.49 13.01 -1.90
N ILE A 67 -46.02 12.01 -2.65
CA ILE A 67 -46.74 10.72 -2.81
C ILE A 67 -45.86 9.57 -2.29
N PRO A 68 -46.35 8.73 -1.36
CA PRO A 68 -45.63 7.54 -0.95
C PRO A 68 -45.79 6.41 -1.98
N LEU A 69 -44.70 6.03 -2.67
CA LEU A 69 -44.71 4.95 -3.68
C LEU A 69 -44.02 3.67 -3.20
N HIS A 70 -42.99 3.82 -2.36
CA HIS A 70 -42.22 2.70 -1.79
C HIS A 70 -42.15 2.84 -0.27
N GLN A 71 -42.00 1.69 0.41
CA GLN A 71 -41.71 1.66 1.85
C GLN A 71 -40.24 1.95 2.13
N LYS A 72 -39.37 1.79 1.13
CA LYS A 72 -37.95 2.07 1.18
C LYS A 72 -37.58 3.15 0.16
N GLY A 73 -36.38 3.73 0.29
CA GLY A 73 -35.89 4.79 -0.59
C GLY A 73 -35.96 4.46 -2.07
N ILE A 74 -36.44 5.42 -2.87
CA ILE A 74 -36.42 5.35 -4.33
C ILE A 74 -35.00 5.66 -4.77
N THR A 75 -34.36 4.71 -5.45
CA THR A 75 -32.98 4.82 -5.93
C THR A 75 -32.91 5.20 -7.40
N PHE A 76 -33.95 4.86 -8.18
CA PHE A 76 -33.99 5.09 -9.61
C PHE A 76 -35.39 5.53 -10.07
N LEU A 77 -35.45 6.41 -11.07
CA LEU A 77 -36.68 6.96 -11.64
C LEU A 77 -36.49 7.21 -13.14
N THR A 78 -37.40 6.70 -13.97
CA THR A 78 -37.43 7.00 -15.41
C THR A 78 -38.86 6.90 -15.96
N THR A 79 -39.02 7.16 -17.25
CA THR A 79 -40.29 7.00 -17.97
C THR A 79 -40.09 6.16 -19.22
N THR A 80 -41.01 5.24 -19.50
CA THR A 80 -40.97 4.38 -20.70
C THR A 80 -42.34 4.30 -21.37
N ALA A 81 -42.38 3.82 -22.61
CA ALA A 81 -43.64 3.55 -23.31
C ALA A 81 -44.25 2.24 -22.82
N CYS A 82 -45.58 2.19 -22.69
CA CYS A 82 -46.30 0.99 -22.29
C CYS A 82 -47.67 0.88 -22.96
N HIS A 83 -48.19 -0.34 -23.08
CA HIS A 83 -49.59 -0.59 -23.39
C HIS A 83 -50.33 -1.05 -22.12
N PRO A 84 -51.56 -0.59 -21.86
CA PRO A 84 -52.44 0.22 -22.73
C PRO A 84 -52.28 1.75 -22.60
N TYR A 85 -51.55 2.24 -21.59
CA TYR A 85 -51.60 3.66 -21.18
C TYR A 85 -50.70 4.61 -21.98
N GLY A 86 -49.95 4.12 -22.96
CA GLY A 86 -49.02 4.88 -23.79
C GLY A 86 -47.66 5.12 -23.10
N LYS A 87 -47.66 5.70 -21.90
CA LYS A 87 -46.44 6.00 -21.12
C LYS A 87 -46.62 5.63 -19.65
N CYS A 88 -45.58 5.09 -19.03
CA CYS A 88 -45.52 4.80 -17.60
C CYS A 88 -44.26 5.37 -16.94
N ILE A 89 -44.38 5.63 -15.64
CA ILE A 89 -43.30 5.99 -14.74
C ILE A 89 -42.75 4.70 -14.15
N VAL A 90 -41.43 4.56 -14.13
CA VAL A 90 -40.75 3.38 -13.60
C VAL A 90 -39.89 3.81 -12.42
N THR A 91 -40.04 3.11 -11.30
CA THR A 91 -39.26 3.35 -10.08
C THR A 91 -38.53 2.10 -9.64
N GLY A 92 -37.30 2.28 -9.19
CA GLY A 92 -36.50 1.26 -8.50
C GLY A 92 -36.32 1.64 -7.03
N ASP A 93 -36.31 0.64 -6.14
CA ASP A 93 -36.07 0.86 -4.72
C ASP A 93 -34.85 0.12 -4.16
N SER A 94 -34.50 0.50 -2.93
CA SER A 94 -33.40 -0.12 -2.20
C SER A 94 -33.68 -1.53 -1.67
N SER A 95 -34.91 -2.07 -1.82
CA SER A 95 -35.18 -3.50 -1.62
C SER A 95 -35.01 -4.34 -2.89
N GLY A 96 -34.74 -3.73 -4.04
CA GLY A 96 -34.64 -4.45 -5.30
C GLY A 96 -35.97 -4.60 -6.04
N GLN A 97 -37.00 -3.82 -5.70
CA GLN A 97 -38.28 -3.84 -6.41
C GLN A 97 -38.26 -2.83 -7.55
N VAL A 98 -38.87 -3.21 -8.68
CA VAL A 98 -39.14 -2.32 -9.80
C VAL A 98 -40.65 -2.19 -9.95
N LYS A 99 -41.18 -0.97 -9.84
CA LYS A 99 -42.63 -0.70 -9.98
C LYS A 99 -42.90 0.18 -11.18
N PHE A 100 -44.07 -0.04 -11.79
CA PHE A 100 -44.56 0.70 -12.94
C PHE A 100 -45.85 1.42 -12.55
N PHE A 101 -45.94 2.71 -12.83
CA PHE A 101 -47.10 3.55 -12.55
C PHE A 101 -47.57 4.26 -13.82
N ASP A 102 -48.85 4.57 -13.91
CA ASP A 102 -49.34 5.47 -14.96
C ASP A 102 -48.88 6.93 -14.71
N CYS A 103 -49.20 7.83 -15.64
CA CYS A 103 -48.89 9.26 -15.49
C CYS A 103 -49.77 9.98 -14.43
N ASN A 104 -50.66 9.25 -13.75
CA ASN A 104 -51.46 9.69 -12.61
C ASN A 104 -51.03 9.01 -11.30
N PHE A 105 -49.88 8.31 -11.30
CA PHE A 105 -49.26 7.64 -10.15
C PHE A 105 -50.03 6.42 -9.61
N MET A 106 -50.91 5.82 -10.43
CA MET A 106 -51.58 4.56 -10.13
C MET A 106 -50.69 3.38 -10.53
N LEU A 107 -50.60 2.37 -9.64
CA LEU A 107 -49.75 1.19 -9.87
C LEU A 107 -50.29 0.34 -11.03
N LEU A 108 -49.45 0.11 -12.02
CA LEU A 108 -49.73 -0.73 -13.20
C LEU A 108 -49.20 -2.15 -13.03
N PHE A 109 -47.94 -2.29 -12.61
CA PHE A 109 -47.29 -3.59 -12.44
C PHE A 109 -46.06 -3.48 -11.52
N TRP A 110 -45.56 -4.59 -10.98
CA TRP A 110 -44.32 -4.60 -10.22
C TRP A 110 -43.57 -5.93 -10.30
N TYR A 111 -42.23 -5.84 -10.25
CA TYR A 111 -41.34 -6.97 -10.01
C TYR A 111 -40.80 -6.91 -8.58
N GLN A 112 -41.25 -7.84 -7.74
CA GLN A 112 -40.76 -7.99 -6.36
C GLN A 112 -39.68 -9.07 -6.25
N ASP A 113 -39.75 -10.10 -7.09
CA ASP A 113 -38.86 -11.27 -7.05
C ASP A 113 -37.59 -11.07 -7.88
N LEU A 114 -36.95 -9.90 -7.82
CA LEU A 114 -35.59 -9.77 -8.35
C LEU A 114 -34.60 -10.34 -7.34
N LYS A 115 -34.72 -10.07 -6.03
CA LYS A 115 -33.92 -10.68 -4.95
C LYS A 115 -32.38 -10.55 -5.09
N PHE A 116 -31.88 -9.62 -5.89
CA PHE A 116 -30.43 -9.39 -6.11
C PHE A 116 -29.93 -8.05 -5.54
N GLY A 117 -30.59 -7.55 -4.50
CA GLY A 117 -30.19 -6.32 -3.81
C GLY A 117 -30.81 -5.03 -4.37
N PRO A 118 -30.39 -3.86 -3.86
CA PRO A 118 -30.91 -2.54 -4.25
C PRO A 118 -30.81 -2.29 -5.76
N VAL A 119 -31.87 -1.75 -6.38
CA VAL A 119 -31.80 -1.33 -7.79
C VAL A 119 -30.96 -0.06 -7.90
N ASN A 120 -30.01 -0.02 -8.83
CA ASN A 120 -29.23 1.17 -9.12
C ASN A 120 -29.70 1.86 -10.41
N CYS A 121 -29.95 1.09 -11.46
CA CYS A 121 -30.43 1.62 -12.74
C CYS A 121 -31.29 0.59 -13.47
N VAL A 122 -32.20 1.08 -14.31
CA VAL A 122 -32.97 0.27 -15.27
C VAL A 122 -32.85 0.89 -16.66
N SER A 123 -32.53 0.07 -17.66
CA SER A 123 -32.44 0.51 -19.05
C SER A 123 -33.31 -0.36 -19.95
N PHE A 124 -34.13 0.28 -20.78
CA PHE A 124 -35.06 -0.39 -21.69
C PHE A 124 -34.44 -0.60 -23.07
N ALA A 125 -34.82 -1.70 -23.73
CA ALA A 125 -34.46 -1.98 -25.10
C ALA A 125 -35.20 -1.05 -26.06
N THR A 126 -34.58 -0.74 -27.20
CA THR A 126 -35.17 0.07 -28.26
C THR A 126 -35.66 -0.81 -29.40
N THR A 127 -36.58 -1.74 -29.12
CA THR A 127 -37.03 -2.77 -30.07
C THR A 127 -38.14 -2.29 -31.02
N SER A 128 -38.44 -0.98 -31.03
CA SER A 128 -39.43 -0.37 -31.94
C SER A 128 -40.86 -0.92 -31.76
N LEU A 129 -41.18 -1.56 -30.62
CA LEU A 129 -42.53 -2.14 -30.36
C LEU A 129 -43.62 -1.06 -30.39
N PHE A 130 -43.29 0.16 -29.96
CA PHE A 130 -44.22 1.27 -29.81
C PHE A 130 -44.11 2.35 -30.91
N THR A 131 -43.43 2.06 -32.02
CA THR A 131 -43.27 3.03 -33.13
C THR A 131 -44.57 3.17 -33.92
N GLU A 132 -44.96 4.41 -34.27
CA GLU A 132 -46.28 4.73 -34.88
C GLU A 132 -46.60 3.97 -36.19
N LYS A 133 -45.59 3.50 -36.93
CA LYS A 133 -45.77 2.72 -38.16
C LYS A 133 -46.31 1.29 -37.94
N ASN A 134 -46.34 0.81 -36.69
CA ASN A 134 -46.62 -0.59 -36.35
C ASN A 134 -47.95 -0.82 -35.60
N LYS A 135 -48.87 0.16 -35.55
CA LYS A 135 -50.13 0.00 -34.79
C LYS A 135 -51.01 -1.17 -35.26
N SER A 136 -51.02 -1.49 -36.57
CA SER A 136 -51.73 -2.66 -37.10
C SER A 136 -50.99 -3.99 -36.84
N SER A 137 -49.66 -3.98 -36.84
CA SER A 137 -48.82 -5.15 -36.53
C SER A 137 -48.69 -5.43 -35.03
N PHE A 138 -48.96 -4.45 -34.17
CA PHE A 138 -48.89 -4.59 -32.71
C PHE A 138 -49.94 -5.58 -32.18
N THR A 139 -51.18 -5.48 -32.64
CA THR A 139 -52.24 -6.42 -32.28
C THR A 139 -52.02 -7.84 -32.82
N GLU A 140 -51.27 -7.99 -33.92
CA GLU A 140 -50.87 -9.31 -34.44
C GLU A 140 -49.66 -9.89 -33.70
N SER A 141 -48.69 -9.05 -33.32
CA SER A 141 -47.50 -9.49 -32.60
C SER A 141 -47.78 -9.97 -31.18
N ILE A 142 -48.90 -9.56 -30.57
CA ILE A 142 -49.32 -9.92 -29.22
C ILE A 142 -50.18 -11.20 -29.19
N LYS A 143 -50.80 -11.57 -30.31
CA LYS A 143 -51.68 -12.75 -30.36
C LYS A 143 -50.87 -14.02 -30.07
N GLY A 144 -51.24 -14.72 -29.00
CA GLY A 144 -50.61 -15.98 -28.58
C GLY A 144 -49.39 -15.82 -27.66
N LYS A 145 -49.02 -14.59 -27.29
CA LYS A 145 -47.90 -14.31 -26.36
C LYS A 145 -48.38 -14.18 -24.92
N ALA A 146 -47.59 -14.67 -23.98
CA ALA A 146 -47.89 -14.62 -22.55
C ALA A 146 -47.30 -13.35 -21.91
N TYR A 147 -48.08 -12.27 -21.83
CA TYR A 147 -47.70 -11.03 -21.13
C TYR A 147 -48.33 -10.96 -19.73
N PRO A 148 -47.68 -10.28 -18.77
CA PRO A 148 -48.29 -10.02 -17.47
C PRO A 148 -49.54 -9.16 -17.59
N THR A 149 -50.47 -9.25 -16.64
CA THR A 149 -51.67 -8.40 -16.59
C THR A 149 -51.43 -7.17 -15.71
N CYS A 150 -52.04 -6.05 -16.08
CA CYS A 150 -52.02 -4.84 -15.26
C CYS A 150 -52.76 -5.09 -13.93
N ALA A 151 -52.25 -4.51 -12.84
CA ALA A 151 -52.86 -4.52 -11.51
C ALA A 151 -54.13 -3.65 -11.39
N THR A 152 -54.72 -3.27 -12.53
CA THR A 152 -55.95 -2.48 -12.63
C THR A 152 -57.17 -3.39 -12.78
N ILE A 153 -58.37 -2.89 -12.44
CA ILE A 153 -59.63 -3.66 -12.48
C ILE A 153 -59.88 -4.33 -13.85
N GLY A 154 -59.47 -3.71 -14.95
CA GLY A 154 -59.63 -4.24 -16.31
C GLY A 154 -58.69 -5.40 -16.67
N ALA A 155 -57.64 -5.66 -15.89
CA ALA A 155 -56.66 -6.74 -16.08
C ALA A 155 -56.09 -6.88 -17.52
N GLU A 156 -55.97 -5.77 -18.24
CA GLU A 156 -55.42 -5.74 -19.60
C GLU A 156 -53.94 -6.17 -19.64
N PRO A 157 -53.45 -6.74 -20.76
CA PRO A 157 -52.06 -7.14 -20.89
C PRO A 157 -51.12 -5.93 -20.77
N PHE A 158 -50.21 -6.00 -19.81
CA PHE A 158 -49.15 -5.03 -19.56
C PHE A 158 -47.96 -5.36 -20.46
N ILE A 159 -47.69 -4.47 -21.42
CA ILE A 159 -46.63 -4.65 -22.41
C ILE A 159 -45.69 -3.46 -22.33
N ILE A 160 -44.42 -3.76 -22.22
CA ILE A 160 -43.29 -2.83 -22.23
C ILE A 160 -42.14 -3.48 -23.00
N GLU A 161 -41.15 -2.69 -23.39
CA GLU A 161 -39.90 -3.20 -23.93
C GLU A 161 -39.15 -4.02 -22.88
N ASP A 162 -38.40 -5.02 -23.33
CA ASP A 162 -37.49 -5.77 -22.47
C ASP A 162 -36.45 -4.81 -21.86
N PHE A 163 -35.96 -5.14 -20.67
CA PHE A 163 -35.08 -4.22 -19.97
C PHE A 163 -34.02 -4.93 -19.15
N ILE A 164 -32.96 -4.20 -18.84
CA ILE A 164 -31.90 -4.64 -17.94
C ILE A 164 -31.99 -3.86 -16.62
N VAL A 165 -31.73 -4.54 -15.52
CA VAL A 165 -31.64 -3.98 -14.17
C VAL A 165 -30.22 -4.16 -13.67
N SER A 166 -29.56 -3.07 -13.28
CA SER A 166 -28.31 -3.13 -12.53
C SER A 166 -28.59 -2.91 -11.04
N THR A 167 -27.90 -3.66 -10.20
CA THR A 167 -28.06 -3.64 -8.75
C THR A 167 -26.78 -3.17 -8.06
N SER A 168 -26.90 -2.65 -6.84
CA SER A 168 -25.74 -2.30 -6.02
C SER A 168 -24.91 -3.51 -5.59
N SER A 169 -25.48 -4.73 -5.63
CA SER A 169 -24.79 -5.99 -5.34
C SER A 169 -24.08 -6.57 -6.58
N ALA A 170 -23.73 -5.73 -7.55
CA ALA A 170 -22.98 -6.10 -8.76
C ALA A 170 -23.64 -7.17 -9.66
N PHE A 171 -24.97 -7.28 -9.62
CA PHE A 171 -25.74 -8.08 -10.60
C PHE A 171 -26.32 -7.21 -11.70
N MET A 172 -26.25 -7.71 -12.93
CA MET A 172 -27.01 -7.20 -14.06
C MET A 172 -27.96 -8.29 -14.55
N ILE A 173 -29.25 -7.95 -14.61
CA ILE A 173 -30.33 -8.89 -14.88
C ILE A 173 -31.09 -8.42 -16.11
N SER A 174 -31.21 -9.28 -17.11
CA SER A 174 -32.12 -9.09 -18.24
C SER A 174 -33.50 -9.60 -17.86
N VAL A 175 -34.51 -8.77 -18.04
CA VAL A 175 -35.91 -9.11 -17.83
C VAL A 175 -36.60 -9.06 -19.18
N THR A 176 -36.97 -10.24 -19.67
CA THR A 176 -37.85 -10.41 -20.82
C THR A 176 -39.29 -10.43 -20.34
N VAL A 177 -40.07 -9.48 -20.82
CA VAL A 177 -41.42 -9.20 -20.31
C VAL A 177 -42.39 -10.28 -20.79
N GLU A 178 -42.21 -10.73 -22.03
CA GLU A 178 -42.86 -11.90 -22.58
C GLU A 178 -42.43 -13.16 -21.79
N GLY A 179 -43.39 -13.88 -21.20
CA GLY A 179 -43.15 -15.07 -20.40
C GLY A 179 -42.52 -14.81 -19.01
N GLY A 180 -42.19 -13.56 -18.67
CA GLY A 180 -41.65 -13.16 -17.36
C GLY A 180 -40.28 -13.77 -17.04
N LEU A 181 -39.49 -14.11 -18.06
CA LEU A 181 -38.18 -14.72 -17.89
C LEU A 181 -37.16 -13.69 -17.36
N LYS A 182 -36.38 -14.10 -16.36
CA LYS A 182 -35.33 -13.30 -15.74
C LYS A 182 -34.01 -14.04 -15.89
N LYS A 183 -33.01 -13.40 -16.46
CA LYS A 183 -31.68 -13.99 -16.68
C LYS A 183 -30.61 -13.09 -16.11
N ILE A 184 -29.74 -13.63 -15.26
CA ILE A 184 -28.52 -12.93 -14.85
C ILE A 184 -27.58 -12.93 -16.06
N ILE A 185 -27.21 -11.75 -16.52
CA ILE A 185 -26.30 -11.59 -17.67
C ILE A 185 -24.88 -11.24 -17.22
N LEU A 186 -24.73 -10.58 -16.08
CA LEU A 186 -23.44 -10.26 -15.49
C LEU A 186 -23.51 -10.34 -13.97
N ARG A 187 -22.45 -10.86 -13.36
CA ARG A 187 -22.21 -10.84 -11.93
C ARG A 187 -20.75 -10.48 -11.68
N GLU A 188 -20.53 -9.36 -11.01
CA GLU A 188 -19.20 -8.88 -10.62
C GLU A 188 -19.01 -8.92 -9.10
N HIS A 189 -17.82 -8.49 -8.66
CA HIS A 189 -17.53 -8.31 -7.24
C HIS A 189 -18.27 -7.09 -6.69
N ASP A 190 -18.94 -7.22 -5.55
CA ASP A 190 -19.66 -6.14 -4.87
C ASP A 190 -18.95 -5.63 -3.62
N SER A 191 -17.72 -6.09 -3.38
CA SER A 191 -16.89 -5.75 -2.23
C SER A 191 -15.40 -5.91 -2.56
N ASP A 192 -14.52 -5.58 -1.62
CA ASP A 192 -13.08 -5.41 -1.82
C ASP A 192 -12.42 -6.58 -2.55
N VAL A 193 -11.73 -6.28 -3.65
CA VAL A 193 -11.02 -7.29 -4.46
C VAL A 193 -9.56 -7.37 -4.01
N ASN A 194 -9.24 -8.38 -3.21
CA ASN A 194 -7.95 -8.48 -2.52
C ASN A 194 -6.99 -9.49 -3.14
N GLY A 195 -7.51 -10.61 -3.64
CA GLY A 195 -6.69 -11.65 -4.25
C GLY A 195 -6.74 -11.59 -5.76
N LEU A 196 -5.55 -11.78 -6.36
CA LEU A 196 -5.33 -11.73 -7.78
C LEU A 196 -4.18 -12.68 -8.11
N THR A 197 -4.40 -13.60 -9.04
CA THR A 197 -3.39 -14.56 -9.48
C THR A 197 -3.63 -14.97 -10.94
N THR A 198 -2.56 -15.21 -11.68
CA THR A 198 -2.58 -15.63 -13.08
C THR A 198 -2.23 -17.10 -13.18
N HIS A 199 -2.86 -17.79 -14.13
CA HIS A 199 -2.54 -19.18 -14.37
C HIS A 199 -1.16 -19.29 -15.06
N PRO A 200 -0.29 -20.24 -14.65
CA PRO A 200 1.07 -20.34 -15.18
C PRO A 200 1.14 -20.69 -16.67
N VAL A 201 0.20 -21.50 -17.16
CA VAL A 201 0.14 -21.96 -18.57
C VAL A 201 -0.98 -21.34 -19.42
N LEU A 202 -2.19 -21.14 -18.89
CA LEU A 202 -3.35 -20.64 -19.64
C LEU A 202 -3.48 -19.12 -19.56
N ASN A 203 -4.29 -18.53 -20.45
CA ASN A 203 -4.61 -17.09 -20.44
C ASN A 203 -5.63 -16.71 -19.37
N HIS A 204 -5.56 -17.35 -18.20
CA HIS A 204 -6.54 -17.18 -17.14
C HIS A 204 -6.02 -16.26 -16.04
N VAL A 205 -6.89 -15.38 -15.56
CA VAL A 205 -6.68 -14.58 -14.35
C VAL A 205 -7.81 -14.85 -13.37
N ALA A 206 -7.45 -15.23 -12.15
CA ALA A 206 -8.38 -15.44 -11.06
C ALA A 206 -8.39 -14.21 -10.14
N THR A 207 -9.60 -13.82 -9.76
CA THR A 207 -9.87 -12.70 -8.86
C THR A 207 -10.73 -13.20 -7.70
N CYS A 208 -10.44 -12.73 -6.48
CA CYS A 208 -11.27 -13.02 -5.33
C CYS A 208 -11.56 -11.77 -4.49
N SER A 209 -12.73 -11.77 -3.86
CA SER A 209 -13.28 -10.62 -3.15
C SER A 209 -13.88 -11.00 -1.80
N HIS A 210 -14.01 -10.01 -0.92
CA HIS A 210 -14.76 -10.12 0.34
C HIS A 210 -16.25 -10.45 0.12
N SER A 211 -16.76 -10.31 -1.10
CA SER A 211 -18.08 -10.83 -1.51
C SER A 211 -18.24 -12.35 -1.38
N GLY A 212 -17.14 -13.08 -1.21
CA GLY A 212 -17.13 -14.54 -1.23
C GLY A 212 -17.15 -15.10 -2.66
N LEU A 213 -16.91 -14.27 -3.67
CA LEU A 213 -16.85 -14.66 -5.07
C LEU A 213 -15.40 -14.90 -5.53
N VAL A 214 -15.17 -16.05 -6.14
CA VAL A 214 -13.97 -16.35 -6.95
C VAL A 214 -14.39 -16.37 -8.40
N LYS A 215 -13.67 -15.62 -9.25
CA LYS A 215 -13.99 -15.51 -10.67
C LYS A 215 -12.73 -15.65 -11.51
N ILE A 216 -12.78 -16.54 -12.49
CA ILE A 216 -11.71 -16.79 -13.45
C ILE A 216 -12.12 -16.22 -14.80
N TYR A 217 -11.26 -15.38 -15.34
CA TYR A 217 -11.40 -14.75 -16.65
C TYR A 217 -10.35 -15.26 -17.60
N ASP A 218 -10.72 -15.46 -18.85
CA ASP A 218 -9.76 -15.47 -19.95
C ASP A 218 -9.57 -14.03 -20.43
N TYR A 219 -8.38 -13.47 -20.20
CA TYR A 219 -8.10 -12.07 -20.50
C TYR A 219 -7.89 -11.79 -21.99
N GLU A 220 -7.65 -12.80 -22.82
CA GLU A 220 -7.57 -12.62 -24.27
C GLU A 220 -8.97 -12.57 -24.89
N SER A 221 -9.83 -13.53 -24.55
CA SER A 221 -11.21 -13.56 -25.06
C SER A 221 -12.14 -12.59 -24.33
N LYS A 222 -11.73 -12.08 -23.16
CA LYS A 222 -12.51 -11.22 -22.26
C LYS A 222 -13.80 -11.89 -21.76
N LEU A 223 -13.78 -13.22 -21.67
CA LEU A 223 -14.91 -14.03 -21.22
C LEU A 223 -14.64 -14.62 -19.84
N VAL A 224 -15.72 -14.84 -19.09
CA VAL A 224 -15.69 -15.57 -17.82
C VAL A 224 -15.59 -17.05 -18.15
N VAL A 225 -14.57 -17.72 -17.62
CA VAL A 225 -14.40 -19.16 -17.77
C VAL A 225 -15.30 -19.87 -16.76
N THR A 226 -15.06 -19.59 -15.47
CA THR A 226 -15.78 -20.19 -14.35
C THR A 226 -15.86 -19.19 -13.21
N MET A 227 -16.93 -19.28 -12.41
CA MET A 227 -17.05 -18.53 -11.15
C MET A 227 -17.69 -19.38 -10.07
N LYS A 228 -17.30 -19.16 -8.82
CA LYS A 228 -17.85 -19.85 -7.66
C LYS A 228 -18.08 -18.88 -6.50
N SER A 229 -19.24 -19.00 -5.87
CA SER A 229 -19.68 -18.16 -4.76
C SER A 229 -19.78 -18.97 -3.48
N PHE A 230 -19.04 -18.59 -2.45
CA PHE A 230 -19.08 -19.19 -1.12
C PHE A 230 -20.10 -18.53 -0.17
N GLY A 231 -20.79 -17.49 -0.66
CA GLY A 231 -21.80 -16.74 0.06
C GLY A 231 -21.21 -15.61 0.91
N LEU A 232 -22.07 -14.65 1.28
CA LEU A 232 -21.68 -13.41 1.98
C LEU A 232 -21.04 -13.65 3.35
N ASN A 233 -21.30 -14.80 3.98
CA ASN A 233 -20.74 -15.16 5.29
C ASN A 233 -19.30 -15.69 5.20
N ASN A 234 -18.77 -15.93 4.00
CA ASN A 234 -17.44 -16.46 3.77
C ASN A 234 -16.60 -15.52 2.90
N PRO A 235 -16.25 -14.32 3.40
CA PRO A 235 -15.40 -13.38 2.67
C PRO A 235 -14.01 -13.96 2.40
N ILE A 236 -13.50 -13.71 1.19
CA ILE A 236 -12.24 -14.29 0.70
C ILE A 236 -11.15 -13.22 0.69
N GLN A 237 -10.01 -13.51 1.30
CA GLN A 237 -8.89 -12.58 1.42
C GLN A 237 -7.82 -12.78 0.35
N SER A 238 -7.50 -14.03 0.00
CA SER A 238 -6.38 -14.34 -0.90
C SER A 238 -6.69 -15.53 -1.80
N CYS A 239 -6.09 -15.57 -2.99
CA CYS A 239 -6.13 -16.71 -3.88
C CYS A 239 -4.83 -16.83 -4.68
N VAL A 240 -4.32 -18.06 -4.83
CA VAL A 240 -3.05 -18.33 -5.53
C VAL A 240 -3.15 -19.65 -6.31
N TYR A 241 -2.76 -19.63 -7.58
CA TYR A 241 -2.58 -20.86 -8.37
C TYR A 241 -1.35 -21.63 -7.91
N ASP A 242 -1.43 -22.97 -7.97
CA ASP A 242 -0.23 -23.79 -7.87
C ASP A 242 0.68 -23.56 -9.08
N LYS A 243 1.96 -23.93 -8.95
CA LYS A 243 2.96 -23.65 -9.99
C LYS A 243 2.70 -24.42 -11.29
N THR A 244 1.86 -25.47 -11.27
CA THR A 244 1.44 -26.23 -12.47
C THR A 244 0.13 -25.71 -13.08
N GLY A 245 -0.68 -24.97 -12.32
CA GLY A 245 -2.00 -24.46 -12.71
C GLY A 245 -3.13 -25.50 -12.60
N GLN A 246 -2.91 -26.63 -11.93
CA GLN A 246 -3.95 -27.63 -11.70
C GLN A 246 -4.90 -27.24 -10.56
N TYR A 247 -4.40 -26.50 -9.58
CA TYR A 247 -5.15 -26.16 -8.38
C TYR A 247 -5.09 -24.67 -8.08
N ILE A 248 -6.12 -24.18 -7.39
CA ILE A 248 -6.15 -22.84 -6.81
C ILE A 248 -6.47 -22.94 -5.32
N ALA A 249 -5.59 -22.37 -4.49
CA ALA A 249 -5.87 -22.21 -3.07
C ALA A 249 -6.62 -20.90 -2.83
N VAL A 250 -7.62 -20.95 -1.96
CA VAL A 250 -8.48 -19.82 -1.59
C VAL A 250 -8.44 -19.67 -0.07
N GLY A 251 -7.95 -18.52 0.39
CA GLY A 251 -7.85 -18.17 1.80
C GLY A 251 -8.95 -17.21 2.23
N PHE A 252 -9.65 -17.57 3.31
CA PHE A 252 -10.80 -16.82 3.82
C PHE A 252 -10.41 -15.88 4.97
N MET A 253 -11.23 -14.85 5.20
CA MET A 253 -11.08 -13.93 6.33
C MET A 253 -11.23 -14.65 7.68
N SER A 254 -11.98 -15.76 7.72
CA SER A 254 -12.18 -16.58 8.92
C SER A 254 -10.94 -17.41 9.31
N GLY A 255 -9.89 -17.45 8.47
CA GLY A 255 -8.74 -18.33 8.66
C GLY A 255 -8.89 -19.71 8.04
N TYR A 256 -9.95 -19.94 7.25
CA TYR A 256 -10.13 -21.18 6.51
C TYR A 256 -9.36 -21.15 5.20
N LEU A 257 -8.84 -22.30 4.78
CA LEU A 257 -8.26 -22.50 3.46
C LEU A 257 -9.03 -23.60 2.72
N ARG A 258 -9.35 -23.38 1.44
CA ARG A 258 -9.83 -24.43 0.53
C ARG A 258 -8.91 -24.54 -0.67
N VAL A 259 -8.65 -25.76 -1.12
CA VAL A 259 -7.97 -26.02 -2.38
C VAL A 259 -9.00 -26.51 -3.39
N LEU A 260 -9.07 -25.83 -4.53
CA LEU A 260 -10.04 -26.08 -5.58
C LEU A 260 -9.31 -26.55 -6.84
N ASP A 261 -10.02 -27.30 -7.68
CA ASP A 261 -9.62 -27.57 -9.06
C ASP A 261 -9.63 -26.27 -9.88
N SER A 262 -8.60 -26.02 -10.69
CA SER A 262 -8.40 -24.73 -11.37
C SER A 262 -9.43 -24.44 -12.47
N LEU A 263 -10.03 -25.47 -13.06
CA LEU A 263 -10.96 -25.33 -14.18
C LEU A 263 -12.41 -25.31 -13.69
N THR A 264 -12.77 -26.28 -12.83
CA THR A 264 -14.15 -26.46 -12.36
C THR A 264 -14.48 -25.68 -11.09
N LEU A 265 -13.47 -25.22 -10.33
CA LEU A 265 -13.61 -24.66 -8.98
C LEU A 265 -14.29 -25.61 -7.98
N ASN A 266 -14.31 -26.91 -8.28
CA ASN A 266 -14.76 -27.93 -7.34
C ASN A 266 -13.75 -28.10 -6.21
N GLU A 267 -14.24 -28.43 -5.01
CA GLU A 267 -13.40 -28.60 -3.84
C GLU A 267 -12.70 -29.96 -3.87
N MET A 268 -11.38 -29.94 -3.66
CA MET A 268 -10.58 -31.17 -3.61
C MET A 268 -10.76 -31.91 -2.28
N THR A 269 -11.03 -31.18 -1.20
CA THR A 269 -11.29 -31.74 0.12
C THR A 269 -12.74 -31.48 0.53
N SER A 270 -13.38 -32.46 1.16
CA SER A 270 -14.75 -32.31 1.68
C SER A 270 -14.84 -31.28 2.80
N GLU A 271 -13.79 -31.19 3.62
CA GLU A 271 -13.71 -30.24 4.72
C GLU A 271 -12.67 -29.14 4.43
N PRO A 272 -12.93 -27.89 4.84
CA PRO A 272 -11.96 -26.81 4.78
C PRO A 272 -10.86 -27.01 5.82
N PHE A 273 -9.66 -26.51 5.55
CA PHE A 273 -8.60 -26.44 6.55
C PHE A 273 -8.86 -25.28 7.50
N THR A 274 -9.17 -25.57 8.77
CA THR A 274 -9.63 -24.59 9.77
C THR A 274 -8.56 -24.20 10.80
N TYR A 275 -7.28 -24.37 10.46
CA TYR A 275 -6.19 -24.16 11.41
C TYR A 275 -5.82 -22.69 11.60
N GLY A 276 -6.22 -21.79 10.69
CA GLY A 276 -6.04 -20.35 10.80
C GLY A 276 -6.83 -19.74 11.96
N LYS A 277 -6.24 -18.76 12.67
CA LYS A 277 -6.93 -18.01 13.74
C LYS A 277 -7.38 -16.61 13.33
N GLY A 278 -7.21 -16.28 12.05
CA GLY A 278 -7.61 -15.00 11.49
C GLY A 278 -7.37 -14.99 9.98
N PRO A 279 -7.59 -13.84 9.32
CA PRO A 279 -7.52 -13.72 7.88
C PRO A 279 -6.25 -14.31 7.26
N ILE A 280 -6.41 -15.15 6.22
CA ILE A 280 -5.28 -15.71 5.47
C ILE A 280 -4.75 -14.65 4.50
N THR A 281 -3.56 -14.13 4.80
CA THR A 281 -2.96 -12.99 4.11
C THR A 281 -2.10 -13.40 2.92
N HIS A 282 -1.29 -14.45 3.09
CA HIS A 282 -0.39 -14.98 2.05
C HIS A 282 -0.57 -16.48 1.91
N ILE A 283 -0.47 -16.97 0.67
CA ILE A 283 -0.47 -18.38 0.32
C ILE A 283 0.60 -18.57 -0.75
N ASP A 284 1.40 -19.63 -0.67
CA ASP A 284 2.29 -20.01 -1.77
C ASP A 284 2.37 -21.53 -1.87
N PHE A 285 2.69 -21.99 -3.08
CA PHE A 285 2.93 -23.40 -3.39
C PHE A 285 4.40 -23.62 -3.69
N SER A 286 4.95 -24.76 -3.26
CA SER A 286 6.31 -25.12 -3.66
C SER A 286 6.38 -25.45 -5.15
N TYR A 287 7.53 -25.19 -5.77
CA TYR A 287 7.77 -25.54 -7.19
C TYR A 287 7.70 -27.05 -7.46
N CYS A 288 7.99 -27.88 -6.46
CA CYS A 288 7.80 -29.33 -6.55
C CYS A 288 6.34 -29.78 -6.39
N ASN A 289 5.42 -28.85 -6.11
CA ASN A 289 3.98 -29.08 -5.89
C ASN A 289 3.66 -30.12 -4.79
N ASN A 290 4.58 -30.29 -3.84
CA ASN A 290 4.41 -31.17 -2.68
C ASN A 290 3.96 -30.39 -1.45
N TYR A 291 4.26 -29.10 -1.37
CA TYR A 291 3.98 -28.27 -0.20
C TYR A 291 3.12 -27.07 -0.58
N CYS A 292 2.22 -26.71 0.33
CA CYS A 292 1.46 -25.46 0.30
C CYS A 292 1.59 -24.83 1.68
N ALA A 293 1.97 -23.57 1.76
CA ALA A 293 2.08 -22.85 3.02
C ALA A 293 1.23 -21.58 2.96
N TYR A 294 0.66 -21.21 4.11
CA TYR A 294 -0.10 -19.98 4.23
C TYR A 294 0.18 -19.28 5.56
N ALA A 295 0.12 -17.96 5.52
CA ALA A 295 0.28 -17.08 6.67
C ALA A 295 -1.05 -16.44 7.05
N ASP A 296 -1.30 -16.31 8.35
CA ASP A 296 -2.47 -15.61 8.87
C ASP A 296 -2.13 -14.34 9.65
N SER A 297 -3.14 -13.49 9.84
CA SER A 297 -3.03 -12.27 10.65
C SER A 297 -2.71 -12.51 12.13
N ALA A 298 -2.75 -13.76 12.60
CA ALA A 298 -2.28 -14.16 13.93
C ALA A 298 -0.77 -14.47 13.96
N PHE A 299 -0.03 -14.03 12.94
CA PHE A 299 1.43 -14.10 12.80
C PHE A 299 1.96 -15.55 12.77
N THR A 300 1.14 -16.48 12.27
CA THR A 300 1.53 -17.88 12.18
C THR A 300 1.62 -18.34 10.74
N THR A 301 2.49 -19.32 10.53
CA THR A 301 2.70 -20.00 9.26
C THR A 301 2.19 -21.43 9.40
N THR A 302 1.30 -21.84 8.51
CA THR A 302 0.78 -23.20 8.44
C THR A 302 1.27 -23.89 7.19
N LEU A 303 1.78 -25.11 7.34
CA LEU A 303 2.27 -25.94 6.25
C LEU A 303 1.31 -27.12 5.98
N LEU A 304 1.01 -27.32 4.72
CA LEU A 304 0.27 -28.46 4.18
C LEU A 304 1.20 -29.28 3.26
N LEU A 305 1.03 -30.59 3.28
CA LEU A 305 1.76 -31.54 2.45
C LEU A 305 0.76 -32.29 1.57
N ARG A 306 1.10 -32.46 0.30
CA ARG A 306 0.35 -33.31 -0.63
C ARG A 306 0.63 -34.77 -0.32
N SER A 307 -0.40 -35.53 0.02
CA SER A 307 -0.31 -36.98 0.21
C SER A 307 -0.33 -37.71 -1.12
N ASN A 308 0.63 -38.61 -1.32
CA ASN A 308 0.70 -39.53 -2.46
C ASN A 308 0.48 -40.99 -2.01
N THR A 309 -0.28 -41.22 -0.95
CA THR A 309 -0.63 -42.56 -0.47
C THR A 309 -1.73 -43.19 -1.31
N HIS A 310 -1.65 -44.50 -1.57
CA HIS A 310 -2.62 -45.27 -2.38
C HIS A 310 -4.10 -45.19 -1.90
N GLU A 311 -4.36 -44.82 -0.65
CA GLU A 311 -5.72 -44.70 -0.08
C GLU A 311 -6.33 -43.30 -0.22
N CYS A 312 -5.51 -42.28 -0.52
CA CYS A 312 -5.90 -40.87 -0.60
C CYS A 312 -4.99 -40.18 -1.63
N GLU A 313 -5.17 -40.56 -2.88
CA GLU A 313 -4.37 -40.05 -3.98
C GLU A 313 -4.69 -38.56 -4.20
N ASN A 314 -3.68 -37.69 -4.15
CA ASN A 314 -3.79 -36.24 -4.37
C ASN A 314 -4.61 -35.45 -3.32
N SER A 315 -4.66 -35.91 -2.06
CA SER A 315 -5.26 -35.11 -0.99
C SER A 315 -4.22 -34.23 -0.27
N TRP A 316 -4.64 -33.04 0.14
CA TRP A 316 -3.81 -32.14 0.96
C TRP A 316 -3.98 -32.48 2.43
N CYS A 317 -2.88 -32.63 3.15
CA CYS A 317 -2.85 -32.96 4.58
C CYS A 317 -2.17 -31.86 5.39
N TYR A 318 -2.69 -31.61 6.59
CA TYR A 318 -2.06 -30.69 7.52
C TYR A 318 -0.77 -31.26 8.11
N VAL A 319 0.30 -30.45 8.09
CA VAL A 319 1.57 -30.77 8.73
C VAL A 319 1.63 -30.07 10.08
N ALA A 320 1.84 -28.76 10.12
CA ALA A 320 2.04 -28.03 11.36
C ALA A 320 1.71 -26.55 11.21
N ARG A 321 1.51 -25.88 12.35
CA ARG A 321 1.28 -24.45 12.50
C ARG A 321 2.30 -23.91 13.49
N VAL A 322 3.06 -22.90 13.09
CA VAL A 322 4.17 -22.36 13.86
C VAL A 322 4.13 -20.85 13.87
N ARG A 323 4.41 -20.26 15.04
CA ARG A 323 4.56 -18.82 15.20
C ARG A 323 6.04 -18.49 15.33
N ALA A 324 6.69 -18.12 14.22
CA ALA A 324 8.09 -17.69 14.24
C ALA A 324 8.23 -16.18 14.50
N HIS A 325 7.18 -15.41 14.26
CA HIS A 325 7.20 -13.94 14.29
C HIS A 325 6.30 -13.36 15.38
N ASN A 326 6.62 -12.13 15.77
CA ASN A 326 5.89 -11.38 16.81
C ASN A 326 5.03 -10.25 16.25
N ARG A 327 5.20 -9.91 14.97
CA ARG A 327 4.44 -8.90 14.24
C ARG A 327 3.87 -9.50 12.96
N ARG A 328 3.16 -8.68 12.18
CA ARG A 328 2.52 -9.06 10.92
C ARG A 328 3.55 -9.65 9.94
N ILE A 329 3.22 -10.83 9.41
CA ILE A 329 3.94 -11.43 8.28
C ILE A 329 3.60 -10.60 7.04
N THR A 330 4.62 -10.06 6.38
CA THR A 330 4.49 -9.22 5.19
C THR A 330 4.65 -10.00 3.90
N ASP A 331 5.37 -11.13 3.93
CA ASP A 331 5.50 -12.00 2.78
C ASP A 331 5.84 -13.46 3.15
N LEU A 332 5.53 -14.36 2.22
CA LEU A 332 5.80 -15.80 2.33
C LEU A 332 6.24 -16.31 0.96
N LEU A 333 7.39 -16.98 0.90
CA LEU A 333 8.00 -17.43 -0.35
C LEU A 333 8.54 -18.86 -0.23
N PHE A 334 8.15 -19.73 -1.17
CA PHE A 334 8.89 -20.95 -1.46
C PHE A 334 10.05 -20.68 -2.42
N TRP A 335 11.26 -20.93 -1.95
CA TRP A 335 12.48 -20.89 -2.74
C TRP A 335 12.85 -22.28 -3.24
N THR A 336 13.38 -22.40 -4.46
CA THR A 336 14.00 -23.63 -4.97
C THR A 336 15.37 -23.28 -5.53
N LEU A 337 16.45 -23.90 -5.02
CA LEU A 337 17.78 -23.70 -5.58
C LEU A 337 17.87 -24.41 -6.93
N THR A 338 18.49 -23.76 -7.90
CA THR A 338 18.62 -24.29 -9.27
C THR A 338 19.30 -25.66 -9.32
N GLU A 339 20.21 -25.92 -8.38
CA GLU A 339 20.98 -27.17 -8.28
C GLU A 339 20.31 -28.27 -7.43
N SER A 340 19.32 -27.93 -6.60
CA SER A 340 18.71 -28.89 -5.67
C SER A 340 17.20 -28.98 -5.86
N LYS A 341 16.66 -30.20 -5.91
CA LYS A 341 15.20 -30.42 -5.83
C LYS A 341 14.60 -30.05 -4.47
N ARG A 342 15.36 -29.41 -3.58
CA ARG A 342 14.92 -29.05 -2.23
C ARG A 342 14.27 -27.67 -2.26
N SER A 343 13.05 -27.60 -1.73
CA SER A 343 12.37 -26.33 -1.48
C SER A 343 12.76 -25.81 -0.10
N ARG A 344 12.99 -24.50 0.01
CA ARG A 344 13.13 -23.75 1.26
C ARG A 344 11.90 -22.87 1.43
N LEU A 345 11.46 -22.67 2.66
CA LEU A 345 10.34 -21.79 2.98
C LEU A 345 10.85 -20.63 3.81
N PHE A 346 10.54 -19.41 3.37
CA PHE A 346 10.87 -18.18 4.06
C PHE A 346 9.61 -17.39 4.40
N THR A 347 9.60 -16.77 5.57
CA THR A 347 8.61 -15.74 5.92
C THR A 347 9.30 -14.47 6.38
N LEU A 348 8.76 -13.34 5.91
CA LEU A 348 9.23 -12.00 6.22
C LEU A 348 8.18 -11.28 7.08
N SER A 349 8.60 -10.49 8.05
CA SER A 349 7.70 -9.86 9.02
C SER A 349 8.11 -8.45 9.36
N GLU A 350 7.12 -7.63 9.74
CA GLU A 350 7.32 -6.26 10.26
C GLU A 350 8.17 -6.23 11.54
N ASP A 351 8.44 -7.38 12.17
CA ASP A 351 9.42 -7.51 13.25
C ASP A 351 10.87 -7.47 12.78
N ARG A 352 11.10 -7.16 11.50
CA ARG A 352 12.42 -6.97 10.87
C ARG A 352 13.23 -8.26 10.76
N THR A 353 12.58 -9.42 10.92
CA THR A 353 13.22 -10.72 10.81
C THR A 353 12.71 -11.53 9.62
N LEU A 354 13.62 -12.30 9.02
CA LEU A 354 13.36 -13.35 8.04
C LEU A 354 13.49 -14.71 8.75
N ALA A 355 12.44 -15.52 8.76
CA ALA A 355 12.48 -16.87 9.32
C ALA A 355 12.63 -17.92 8.21
N GLU A 356 13.54 -18.88 8.42
CA GLU A 356 13.71 -20.04 7.55
C GLU A 356 13.19 -21.31 8.23
N TYR A 357 12.43 -22.12 7.50
CA TYR A 357 11.83 -23.35 8.02
C TYR A 357 12.47 -24.62 7.44
N ASP A 358 12.59 -25.64 8.27
CA ASP A 358 13.10 -26.95 7.88
C ASP A 358 11.97 -27.84 7.34
N LEU A 359 11.82 -27.87 6.02
CA LEU A 359 10.84 -28.73 5.35
C LEU A 359 11.23 -30.21 5.35
N TYR A 360 12.52 -30.54 5.49
CA TYR A 360 13.00 -31.92 5.46
C TYR A 360 12.67 -32.67 6.76
N ASN A 361 12.83 -31.98 7.89
CA ASN A 361 12.49 -32.52 9.21
C ASN A 361 11.05 -32.23 9.65
N ALA A 362 10.22 -31.68 8.76
CA ALA A 362 8.82 -31.42 9.04
C ALA A 362 8.05 -32.73 9.26
N ARG A 363 7.30 -32.81 10.35
CA ARG A 363 6.46 -33.95 10.73
C ARG A 363 5.07 -33.46 11.10
N LYS A 364 4.12 -34.39 11.22
CA LYS A 364 2.78 -34.06 11.74
C LYS A 364 2.91 -33.35 13.10
N HIS A 365 2.32 -32.18 13.21
CA HIS A 365 2.37 -31.21 14.32
C HIS A 365 3.74 -30.59 14.64
N SER A 366 4.77 -30.78 13.82
CA SER A 366 6.09 -30.17 14.04
C SER A 366 6.71 -29.62 12.75
N LEU A 367 6.98 -28.31 12.73
CA LEU A 367 7.73 -27.65 11.67
C LEU A 367 8.89 -26.85 12.33
N PRO A 368 10.12 -27.38 12.33
CA PRO A 368 11.25 -26.69 12.93
C PRO A 368 11.58 -25.39 12.19
N VAL A 369 11.92 -24.35 12.94
CA VAL A 369 12.51 -23.11 12.40
C VAL A 369 14.03 -23.28 12.46
N ILE A 370 14.70 -23.18 11.31
CA ILE A 370 16.17 -23.30 11.22
C ILE A 370 16.81 -22.11 11.92
N ALA A 371 16.40 -20.90 11.53
CA ALA A 371 16.96 -19.67 12.05
C ALA A 371 16.02 -18.48 11.79
N ARG A 372 16.25 -17.40 12.55
CA ARG A 372 15.66 -16.08 12.35
C ARG A 372 16.80 -15.09 12.11
N TYR A 373 16.79 -14.45 10.95
CA TYR A 373 17.82 -13.50 10.53
C TYR A 373 17.25 -12.09 10.64
N GLN A 374 17.96 -11.17 11.29
CA GLN A 374 17.59 -9.77 11.28
C GLN A 374 18.00 -9.16 9.94
N VAL A 375 17.03 -8.64 9.19
CA VAL A 375 17.26 -8.06 7.85
C VAL A 375 17.21 -6.53 7.87
N GLU A 376 16.52 -5.94 8.84
CA GLU A 376 16.40 -4.48 8.98
C GLU A 376 16.66 -4.05 10.43
N GLN A 377 17.22 -2.84 10.60
CA GLN A 377 17.38 -2.21 11.90
C GLN A 377 16.25 -1.22 12.19
N LEU A 378 15.97 -0.31 11.25
CA LEU A 378 14.98 0.76 11.42
C LEU A 378 13.71 0.54 10.59
N ALA A 379 13.89 0.37 9.27
CA ALA A 379 12.79 0.24 8.33
C ALA A 379 11.97 -1.05 8.54
N LYS A 380 10.71 -1.03 8.13
CA LYS A 380 9.85 -2.22 8.12
C LYS A 380 10.02 -2.92 6.77
N PRO A 381 10.33 -4.23 6.72
CA PRO A 381 10.40 -4.94 5.46
C PRO A 381 8.99 -5.19 4.92
N LEU A 382 8.77 -4.98 3.62
CA LEU A 382 7.44 -4.94 3.00
C LEU A 382 7.16 -6.12 2.07
N CYS A 383 8.13 -6.50 1.23
CA CYS A 383 7.97 -7.60 0.28
C CYS A 383 9.29 -8.36 0.09
N LEU A 384 9.18 -9.67 -0.06
CA LEU A 384 10.24 -10.62 -0.34
C LEU A 384 10.03 -11.20 -1.74
N SER A 385 11.00 -11.04 -2.63
CA SER A 385 10.83 -11.56 -3.99
C SER A 385 12.16 -11.92 -4.67
N MET A 386 12.00 -12.46 -5.86
CA MET A 386 13.00 -13.16 -6.65
C MET A 386 13.41 -12.34 -7.87
N PRO A 387 14.70 -12.01 -8.06
CA PRO A 387 15.17 -11.57 -9.35
C PRO A 387 15.17 -12.75 -10.34
N PRO A 388 15.10 -12.48 -11.66
CA PRO A 388 15.32 -13.51 -12.68
C PRO A 388 16.71 -14.15 -12.50
N LEU A 389 16.76 -15.49 -12.45
CA LEU A 389 17.96 -16.26 -12.12
C LEU A 389 19.17 -15.96 -13.02
N SER A 390 18.94 -15.53 -14.26
CA SER A 390 19.99 -15.23 -15.24
C SER A 390 20.48 -13.78 -15.20
N CYS A 391 19.91 -12.92 -14.35
CA CYS A 391 20.29 -11.51 -14.28
C CYS A 391 21.61 -11.29 -13.53
N TYR A 392 21.91 -12.15 -12.55
CA TYR A 392 23.10 -12.04 -11.71
C TYR A 392 23.89 -13.34 -11.76
N LYS A 393 25.20 -13.26 -11.52
CA LYS A 393 26.07 -14.44 -11.42
C LYS A 393 25.85 -15.24 -10.14
N GLU A 394 25.43 -14.56 -9.08
CA GLU A 394 25.01 -15.18 -7.81
C GLU A 394 23.49 -15.25 -7.73
N GLU A 395 22.99 -16.19 -6.93
CA GLU A 395 21.57 -16.28 -6.59
C GLU A 395 21.24 -15.30 -5.46
N PHE A 396 20.24 -14.44 -5.71
CA PHE A 396 19.77 -13.44 -4.77
C PHE A 396 18.27 -13.58 -4.53
N PHE A 397 17.80 -13.19 -3.36
CA PHE A 397 16.45 -12.63 -3.19
C PHE A 397 16.60 -11.16 -2.83
N PHE A 398 15.54 -10.37 -3.00
CA PHE A 398 15.54 -9.00 -2.52
C PHE A 398 14.39 -8.74 -1.56
N ILE A 399 14.63 -7.75 -0.71
CA ILE A 399 13.67 -7.23 0.25
C ILE A 399 13.46 -5.76 -0.06
N SER A 400 12.20 -5.36 -0.24
CA SER A 400 11.81 -3.95 -0.25
C SER A 400 11.39 -3.52 1.16
N ASN A 401 11.61 -2.26 1.51
CA ASN A 401 11.32 -1.75 2.85
C ASN A 401 10.54 -0.43 2.84
N SER A 402 10.09 0.00 4.02
CA SER A 402 9.36 1.25 4.22
C SER A 402 10.20 2.52 4.02
N ALA A 403 11.53 2.39 3.93
CA ALA A 403 12.43 3.52 3.62
C ALA A 403 12.63 3.71 2.11
N SER A 404 11.75 3.13 1.27
CA SER A 404 11.85 3.17 -0.20
C SER A 404 13.17 2.60 -0.74
N LYS A 405 13.74 1.59 -0.08
CA LYS A 405 14.95 0.90 -0.53
C LYS A 405 14.66 -0.55 -0.92
N ILE A 406 15.49 -1.07 -1.81
CA ILE A 406 15.54 -2.48 -2.21
C ILE A 406 16.92 -3.02 -1.85
N LYS A 407 16.95 -4.07 -1.02
CA LYS A 407 18.17 -4.75 -0.57
C LYS A 407 18.29 -6.11 -1.23
N LEU A 408 19.45 -6.43 -1.79
CA LEU A 408 19.78 -7.72 -2.40
C LEU A 408 20.53 -8.59 -1.40
N TYR A 409 19.99 -9.77 -1.08
CA TYR A 409 20.56 -10.74 -0.17
C TYR A 409 20.96 -12.01 -0.91
N ASN A 410 22.18 -12.47 -0.70
CA ASN A 410 22.66 -13.70 -1.28
C ASN A 410 21.94 -14.90 -0.63
N THR A 411 21.51 -15.87 -1.42
CA THR A 411 20.64 -16.96 -0.92
C THR A 411 21.37 -18.02 -0.12
N SER A 412 22.67 -18.20 -0.39
CA SER A 412 23.53 -19.15 0.29
C SER A 412 24.04 -18.61 1.62
N THR A 413 24.47 -17.34 1.62
CA THR A 413 25.10 -16.70 2.80
C THR A 413 24.15 -15.84 3.61
N LEU A 414 23.00 -15.44 3.05
CA LEU A 414 22.03 -14.50 3.64
C LEU A 414 22.62 -13.13 3.99
N MET A 415 23.79 -12.80 3.46
CA MET A 415 24.40 -11.47 3.58
C MET A 415 23.80 -10.50 2.57
N CYS A 416 23.60 -9.25 2.99
CA CYS A 416 23.26 -8.17 2.07
C CYS A 416 24.46 -7.87 1.16
N ARG A 417 24.27 -7.95 -0.16
CA ARG A 417 25.27 -7.63 -1.16
C ARG A 417 25.06 -6.27 -1.81
N LYS A 418 23.87 -5.69 -1.70
CA LYS A 418 23.60 -4.36 -2.27
C LYS A 418 22.39 -3.72 -1.63
N THR A 419 22.47 -2.42 -1.35
CA THR A 419 21.30 -1.60 -1.01
C THR A 419 21.10 -0.54 -2.10
N VAL A 420 19.88 -0.43 -2.61
CA VAL A 420 19.55 0.48 -3.70
C VAL A 420 18.35 1.32 -3.31
N SER A 421 18.46 2.64 -3.50
CA SER A 421 17.31 3.54 -3.36
C SER A 421 16.36 3.37 -4.54
N SER A 422 15.08 3.23 -4.23
CA SER A 422 14.04 3.09 -5.25
C SER A 422 13.46 4.45 -5.64
N PHE A 423 13.12 4.59 -6.93
CA PHE A 423 12.62 5.84 -7.47
C PHE A 423 11.20 5.69 -8.06
N PRO A 424 10.39 6.75 -8.01
CA PRO A 424 10.53 7.96 -7.19
C PRO A 424 10.68 7.68 -5.69
N GLN A 425 11.44 8.51 -5.00
CA GLN A 425 11.65 8.36 -3.55
C GLN A 425 10.31 8.56 -2.80
N GLY A 426 10.16 7.85 -1.67
CA GLY A 426 8.93 7.84 -0.87
C GLY A 426 7.90 6.79 -1.30
N ILE A 427 8.17 6.00 -2.36
CA ILE A 427 7.29 4.90 -2.77
C ILE A 427 7.63 3.63 -2.01
N GLU A 428 6.66 3.16 -1.22
CA GLU A 428 6.69 1.87 -0.53
C GLU A 428 6.15 0.76 -1.44
N TYR A 429 7.04 -0.02 -2.06
CA TYR A 429 6.63 -1.19 -2.82
C TYR A 429 6.21 -2.33 -1.89
N THR A 430 4.96 -2.77 -1.99
CA THR A 430 4.35 -3.81 -1.17
C THR A 430 4.29 -5.16 -1.87
N LYS A 431 4.40 -5.18 -3.21
CA LYS A 431 4.54 -6.42 -4.01
C LYS A 431 5.51 -6.19 -5.15
N VAL A 432 6.42 -7.11 -5.38
CA VAL A 432 7.32 -7.07 -6.53
C VAL A 432 7.38 -8.44 -7.17
N LEU A 433 7.22 -8.49 -8.49
CA LEU A 433 7.31 -9.71 -9.27
C LEU A 433 8.31 -9.54 -10.42
N PRO A 434 9.20 -10.52 -10.65
CA PRO A 434 10.07 -10.51 -11.81
C PRO A 434 9.25 -10.65 -13.10
N LEU A 435 9.59 -9.88 -14.11
CA LEU A 435 9.03 -10.05 -15.44
C LEU A 435 9.70 -11.26 -16.11
N ILE A 436 8.89 -12.15 -16.66
CA ILE A 436 9.38 -13.27 -17.47
C ILE A 436 10.02 -12.67 -18.73
N SER A 437 11.35 -12.78 -18.85
CA SER A 437 12.05 -12.20 -19.99
C SER A 437 11.68 -12.92 -21.28
N GLN A 438 11.29 -12.14 -22.28
CA GLN A 438 11.08 -12.65 -23.62
C GLN A 438 12.43 -12.95 -24.26
N LYS A 439 12.53 -14.02 -25.07
CA LYS A 439 13.79 -14.46 -25.72
C LYS A 439 14.51 -13.36 -26.52
N THR A 440 13.82 -12.27 -26.84
CA THR A 440 14.32 -11.13 -27.61
C THR A 440 14.92 -10.01 -26.76
N ASN A 441 14.69 -9.99 -25.45
CA ASN A 441 15.09 -8.86 -24.61
C ASN A 441 16.53 -9.01 -24.13
N SER A 442 17.32 -7.95 -24.26
CA SER A 442 18.71 -7.93 -23.78
C SER A 442 18.80 -7.71 -22.27
N CYS A 443 17.73 -7.16 -21.67
CA CYS A 443 17.66 -6.77 -20.27
C CYS A 443 16.48 -7.44 -19.54
N TYR A 444 16.58 -7.50 -18.22
CA TYR A 444 15.54 -8.03 -17.33
C TYR A 444 14.77 -6.90 -16.65
N PHE A 445 13.54 -7.17 -16.24
CA PHE A 445 12.66 -6.18 -15.63
C PHE A 445 11.90 -6.76 -14.44
N MET A 446 11.42 -5.89 -13.57
CA MET A 446 10.53 -6.22 -12.46
C MET A 446 9.34 -5.30 -12.46
N VAL A 447 8.18 -5.83 -12.09
CA VAL A 447 6.97 -5.05 -11.89
C VAL A 447 6.72 -4.91 -10.40
N CYS A 448 6.59 -3.69 -9.94
CA CYS A 448 6.44 -3.34 -8.53
C CYS A 448 5.09 -2.68 -8.30
N LEU A 449 4.42 -3.01 -7.22
CA LEU A 449 3.16 -2.40 -6.81
C LEU A 449 3.35 -1.77 -5.44
N SER A 450 2.93 -0.53 -5.30
CA SER A 450 2.74 0.17 -4.03
C SER A 450 1.24 0.29 -3.74
N LYS A 451 0.85 0.93 -2.64
CA LYS A 451 -0.57 1.17 -2.31
C LYS A 451 -1.36 1.92 -3.39
N GLU A 452 -0.68 2.71 -4.23
CA GLU A 452 -1.31 3.55 -5.27
C GLU A 452 -0.74 3.28 -6.68
N ARG A 453 0.59 3.10 -6.77
CA ARG A 453 1.34 3.10 -8.04
C ARG A 453 1.80 1.72 -8.46
N LEU A 454 1.77 1.49 -9.77
CA LEU A 454 2.43 0.40 -10.46
C LEU A 454 3.73 0.92 -11.08
N GLY A 455 4.85 0.26 -10.80
CA GLY A 455 6.18 0.58 -11.31
C GLY A 455 6.75 -0.55 -12.18
N LEU A 456 7.58 -0.19 -13.14
CA LEU A 456 8.42 -1.10 -13.92
C LEU A 456 9.88 -0.66 -13.70
N ILE A 457 10.71 -1.59 -13.24
CA ILE A 457 12.13 -1.36 -12.92
C ILE A 457 12.98 -2.21 -13.87
N MET A 458 13.95 -1.59 -14.52
CA MET A 458 14.96 -2.29 -15.32
C MET A 458 16.11 -2.80 -14.44
N LEU A 459 16.55 -4.03 -14.67
CA LEU A 459 17.67 -4.67 -14.00
C LEU A 459 18.97 -4.57 -14.82
N PRO A 460 20.17 -4.63 -14.20
CA PRO A 460 20.42 -4.81 -12.76
C PRO A 460 20.10 -3.56 -11.93
N LEU A 461 19.83 -3.77 -10.64
CA LEU A 461 19.56 -2.70 -9.67
C LEU A 461 20.85 -1.95 -9.36
N ASP A 462 20.89 -0.66 -9.68
CA ASP A 462 22.03 0.24 -9.45
C ASP A 462 21.64 1.60 -8.87
N GLY A 463 20.34 1.89 -8.78
CA GLY A 463 19.83 3.15 -8.22
C GLY A 463 19.66 4.25 -9.26
N ASP A 464 19.82 3.94 -10.54
CA ASP A 464 19.65 4.89 -11.63
C ASP A 464 18.17 5.23 -11.86
N PRO A 465 17.72 6.49 -11.67
CA PRO A 465 16.30 6.82 -11.80
C PRO A 465 15.72 6.65 -13.19
N LEU A 466 16.55 6.69 -14.25
CA LEU A 466 16.07 6.45 -15.62
C LEU A 466 15.64 5.00 -15.87
N LYS A 467 16.04 4.06 -14.99
CA LYS A 467 15.58 2.67 -15.02
C LYS A 467 14.23 2.45 -14.35
N TYR A 468 13.61 3.49 -13.80
CA TYR A 468 12.33 3.43 -13.13
C TYR A 468 11.26 4.15 -13.95
N THR A 469 10.13 3.50 -14.14
CA THR A 469 8.91 4.16 -14.62
C THR A 469 7.75 3.73 -13.74
N ASN A 470 6.80 4.64 -13.49
CA ASN A 470 5.65 4.35 -12.65
C ASN A 470 4.41 5.10 -13.10
N ILE A 471 3.25 4.56 -12.76
CA ILE A 471 1.93 5.12 -13.03
C ILE A 471 1.02 4.91 -11.81
N ILE A 472 0.07 5.82 -11.60
CA ILE A 472 -0.99 5.64 -10.60
C ILE A 472 -1.94 4.55 -11.12
N ALA A 473 -1.96 3.41 -10.44
CA ALA A 473 -2.81 2.28 -10.80
C ALA A 473 -4.17 2.34 -10.11
N HIS A 474 -4.18 2.67 -8.82
CA HIS A 474 -5.38 2.76 -7.99
C HIS A 474 -5.27 4.01 -7.09
N PRO A 475 -6.01 5.11 -7.38
CA PRO A 475 -5.92 6.34 -6.60
C PRO A 475 -6.33 6.12 -5.14
N SER A 476 -5.44 6.47 -4.21
CA SER A 476 -5.63 6.29 -2.77
C SER A 476 -5.64 7.62 -2.01
N ASN A 477 -6.04 7.59 -0.73
CA ASN A 477 -6.08 8.75 0.17
C ASN A 477 -6.97 9.89 -0.37
N GLY A 478 -6.52 11.15 -0.28
CA GLY A 478 -7.29 12.31 -0.76
C GLY A 478 -7.61 12.33 -2.26
N ARG A 479 -7.08 11.37 -3.05
CA ARG A 479 -7.35 11.25 -4.50
C ARG A 479 -8.40 10.19 -4.84
N GLY A 480 -8.70 9.27 -3.93
CA GLY A 480 -9.62 8.17 -4.19
C GLY A 480 -9.67 7.15 -3.07
N VAL A 481 -10.61 6.21 -3.19
CA VAL A 481 -10.84 5.15 -2.20
C VAL A 481 -9.98 3.91 -2.42
N GLY A 482 -9.21 3.85 -3.51
CA GLY A 482 -8.47 2.66 -3.90
C GLY A 482 -7.28 2.37 -2.98
N GLN A 483 -6.96 1.09 -2.84
CA GLN A 483 -5.74 0.64 -2.17
C GLN A 483 -5.30 -0.65 -2.86
N ALA A 484 -4.20 -0.59 -3.60
CA ALA A 484 -3.77 -1.75 -4.36
C ALA A 484 -3.30 -2.89 -3.45
N GLN A 485 -3.92 -4.06 -3.60
CA GLN A 485 -3.69 -5.26 -2.77
C GLN A 485 -3.17 -6.44 -3.60
N GLY A 486 -3.52 -6.52 -4.88
CA GLY A 486 -3.15 -7.63 -5.76
C GLY A 486 -2.25 -7.20 -6.90
N LEU A 487 -1.21 -8.00 -7.19
CA LEU A 487 -0.36 -7.89 -8.38
C LEU A 487 -0.20 -9.29 -8.98
N ALA A 488 -0.41 -9.43 -10.28
CA ALA A 488 -0.10 -10.65 -11.02
C ALA A 488 0.44 -10.31 -12.41
N ILE A 489 1.30 -11.15 -12.96
CA ILE A 489 1.88 -10.99 -14.30
C ILE A 489 1.44 -12.19 -15.14
N ASP A 490 1.15 -11.96 -16.41
CA ASP A 490 0.83 -13.06 -17.32
C ASP A 490 2.02 -14.01 -17.56
N ARG A 491 1.74 -15.14 -18.24
CA ARG A 491 2.74 -16.17 -18.57
C ARG A 491 3.85 -15.70 -19.54
N ASN A 492 3.63 -14.62 -20.28
CA ASN A 492 4.50 -14.13 -21.35
C ASN A 492 5.23 -12.81 -21.00
N GLY A 493 4.99 -12.26 -19.81
CA GLY A 493 5.42 -10.93 -19.41
C GLY A 493 4.82 -9.77 -20.23
N LEU A 494 3.67 -9.95 -20.89
CA LEU A 494 3.06 -8.91 -21.73
C LEU A 494 2.07 -8.03 -20.96
N TYR A 495 1.30 -8.65 -20.06
CA TYR A 495 0.31 -7.97 -19.25
C TYR A 495 0.61 -8.08 -17.75
N ALA A 496 0.36 -6.99 -17.03
CA ALA A 496 0.26 -6.97 -15.57
C ALA A 496 -1.18 -6.70 -15.15
N PHE A 497 -1.60 -7.30 -14.06
CA PHE A 497 -2.92 -7.11 -13.47
C PHE A 497 -2.77 -6.53 -12.06
N THR A 498 -3.60 -5.56 -11.73
CA THR A 498 -3.65 -4.96 -10.38
C THR A 498 -5.06 -5.00 -9.83
N ALA A 499 -5.21 -5.28 -8.54
CA ALA A 499 -6.49 -5.25 -7.84
C ALA A 499 -6.48 -4.15 -6.77
N GLY A 500 -7.47 -3.27 -6.82
CA GLY A 500 -7.52 -2.03 -6.03
C GLY A 500 -8.23 -2.14 -4.69
N GLY A 501 -8.47 -3.38 -4.20
CA GLY A 501 -9.08 -3.64 -2.91
C GLY A 501 -10.40 -2.88 -2.76
N PRO A 502 -10.47 -1.83 -1.92
CA PRO A 502 -11.67 -1.04 -1.66
C PRO A 502 -12.29 -0.31 -2.87
N ASP A 503 -11.56 -0.03 -3.94
CA ASP A 503 -12.19 0.54 -5.15
C ASP A 503 -12.96 -0.51 -5.98
N THR A 504 -12.88 -1.79 -5.58
CA THR A 504 -13.51 -2.97 -6.21
C THR A 504 -13.13 -3.18 -7.68
N CYS A 505 -12.09 -2.50 -8.17
CA CYS A 505 -11.66 -2.54 -9.56
C CYS A 505 -10.43 -3.44 -9.76
N VAL A 506 -10.37 -4.06 -10.93
CA VAL A 506 -9.18 -4.79 -11.41
C VAL A 506 -8.75 -4.17 -12.73
N HIS A 507 -7.49 -3.74 -12.82
CA HIS A 507 -6.92 -3.14 -14.03
C HIS A 507 -5.98 -4.13 -14.72
N MET A 508 -6.00 -4.11 -16.05
CA MET A 508 -5.09 -4.85 -16.92
C MET A 508 -4.19 -3.84 -17.65
N TRP A 509 -2.88 -4.02 -17.54
CA TRP A 509 -1.86 -3.11 -18.04
C TRP A 509 -1.03 -3.82 -19.10
N THR A 510 -0.77 -3.15 -20.23
CA THR A 510 0.20 -3.64 -21.22
C THR A 510 1.59 -3.15 -20.87
N LEU A 511 2.54 -4.07 -20.79
CA LEU A 511 3.93 -3.77 -20.47
C LEU A 511 4.75 -3.66 -21.75
N ASN A 512 5.49 -2.56 -21.91
CA ASN A 512 6.42 -2.37 -23.02
C ASN A 512 7.83 -2.04 -22.51
N PRO A 513 8.61 -3.06 -22.10
CA PRO A 513 9.95 -2.86 -21.54
C PRO A 513 10.95 -2.27 -22.54
N THR A 514 10.73 -2.49 -23.85
CA THR A 514 11.67 -2.06 -24.89
C THR A 514 11.85 -0.55 -24.98
N VAL A 515 10.84 0.22 -24.57
CA VAL A 515 10.89 1.69 -24.56
C VAL A 515 11.82 2.19 -23.44
N LEU A 516 11.74 1.56 -22.27
CA LEU A 516 12.60 1.90 -21.14
C LEU A 516 14.06 1.57 -21.44
N GLU A 517 14.31 0.38 -22.01
CA GLU A 517 15.64 -0.05 -22.45
C GLU A 517 16.28 0.94 -23.43
N LYS A 518 15.54 1.36 -24.47
CA LYS A 518 16.03 2.35 -25.44
C LYS A 518 16.33 3.71 -24.80
N THR A 519 15.50 4.14 -23.85
CA THR A 519 15.68 5.41 -23.15
C THR A 519 16.98 5.41 -22.35
N VAL A 520 17.24 4.33 -21.61
CA VAL A 520 18.48 4.15 -20.84
C VAL A 520 19.70 4.07 -21.74
N ASN A 521 19.62 3.36 -22.87
CA ASN A 521 20.73 3.22 -23.82
C ASN A 521 21.10 4.54 -24.52
N ILE A 522 20.14 5.44 -24.75
CA ILE A 522 20.42 6.80 -25.26
C ILE A 522 21.10 7.66 -24.19
N ALA A 523 20.75 7.43 -22.92
CA ALA A 523 21.17 8.25 -21.79
C ALA A 523 22.60 7.91 -21.28
N GLY A 524 23.62 8.16 -22.12
CA GLY A 524 25.03 8.34 -21.75
C GLY A 524 25.60 7.54 -20.56
N CYS A 525 26.52 8.15 -19.79
CA CYS A 525 27.16 7.51 -18.65
C CYS A 525 26.29 7.56 -17.40
N MET A 526 26.05 6.41 -16.75
CA MET A 526 25.27 6.29 -15.51
C MET A 526 25.89 7.05 -14.33
N LYS A 527 27.21 6.93 -14.10
CA LYS A 527 27.89 7.55 -12.96
C LYS A 527 27.68 9.07 -12.88
N ARG A 528 27.66 9.75 -14.03
CA ARG A 528 27.45 11.21 -14.09
C ARG A 528 26.06 11.65 -13.61
N ARG A 529 25.05 10.79 -13.76
CA ARG A 529 23.68 11.13 -13.37
C ARG A 529 23.50 11.21 -11.86
N PHE A 530 24.35 10.52 -11.09
CA PHE A 530 24.31 10.61 -9.63
C PHE A 530 24.77 11.98 -9.11
N TYR A 531 25.62 12.68 -9.86
CA TYR A 531 26.03 14.04 -9.54
C TYR A 531 24.87 15.03 -9.65
N ASP A 532 23.91 14.78 -10.55
CA ASP A 532 22.75 15.65 -10.73
C ASP A 532 21.80 15.63 -9.51
N PHE A 533 21.92 14.64 -8.61
CA PHE A 533 21.16 14.59 -7.34
C PHE A 533 21.78 15.41 -6.21
N LEU A 534 22.97 15.97 -6.42
CA LEU A 534 23.72 16.71 -5.41
C LEU A 534 23.81 18.18 -5.83
N SER A 535 23.69 19.09 -4.86
CA SER A 535 24.02 20.49 -5.11
C SER A 535 25.53 20.63 -5.36
N ARG A 536 25.92 21.68 -6.10
CA ARG A 536 27.34 21.91 -6.40
C ARG A 536 28.17 22.09 -5.12
N ASP A 537 27.67 22.90 -4.19
CA ASP A 537 28.37 23.22 -2.94
C ASP A 537 28.59 21.95 -2.10
N PHE A 538 27.56 21.12 -1.98
CA PHE A 538 27.64 19.84 -1.26
C PHE A 538 28.60 18.84 -1.93
N LEU A 539 28.67 18.84 -3.26
CA LEU A 539 29.62 18.00 -3.99
C LEU A 539 31.08 18.45 -3.74
N GLU A 540 31.31 19.76 -3.62
CA GLU A 540 32.63 20.31 -3.28
C GLU A 540 33.03 19.93 -1.85
N GLU A 541 32.13 20.06 -0.88
CA GLU A 541 32.35 19.58 0.50
C GLU A 541 32.64 18.07 0.55
N MET A 542 31.85 17.27 -0.17
CA MET A 542 32.05 15.81 -0.25
C MET A 542 33.43 15.45 -0.83
N LYS A 543 33.90 16.20 -1.83
CA LYS A 543 35.26 16.03 -2.36
C LYS A 543 36.29 16.35 -1.29
N ASP A 544 36.14 17.47 -0.59
CA ASP A 544 37.08 17.89 0.45
C ASP A 544 37.18 16.86 1.58
N TYR A 545 36.05 16.29 2.04
CA TYR A 545 36.06 15.20 3.03
C TYR A 545 36.71 13.92 2.49
N PHE A 546 36.46 13.57 1.23
CA PHE A 546 37.10 12.42 0.59
C PHE A 546 38.63 12.62 0.49
N TYR A 547 39.07 13.82 0.14
CA TYR A 547 40.49 14.20 0.13
C TYR A 547 41.09 14.21 1.54
N TYR A 548 40.35 14.69 2.53
CA TYR A 548 40.80 14.70 3.93
C TYR A 548 41.02 13.28 4.47
N SER A 549 40.12 12.35 4.17
CA SER A 549 40.29 10.93 4.56
C SER A 549 41.56 10.31 3.97
N MET A 550 41.93 10.67 2.73
CA MET A 550 43.22 10.23 2.15
C MET A 550 44.43 10.75 2.94
N ILE A 551 44.36 11.97 3.50
CA ILE A 551 45.41 12.51 4.37
C ILE A 551 45.43 11.75 5.70
N ARG A 552 44.25 11.49 6.28
CA ARG A 552 44.10 10.80 7.55
C ARG A 552 44.70 9.39 7.53
N THR A 553 44.48 8.62 6.47
CA THR A 553 45.04 7.26 6.32
C THR A 553 46.58 7.21 6.29
N GLN A 554 47.25 8.30 5.90
CA GLN A 554 48.70 8.42 5.89
C GLN A 554 49.25 8.99 7.21
N GLY A 555 48.38 9.39 8.14
CA GLY A 555 48.69 10.09 9.38
C GLY A 555 48.69 11.61 9.18
N ILE A 556 47.85 12.31 9.95
CA ILE A 556 47.67 13.76 9.87
C ILE A 556 49.00 14.50 10.13
N CYS A 557 49.79 14.00 11.08
CA CYS A 557 51.10 14.54 11.46
C CYS A 557 52.28 13.94 10.69
N CYS A 558 52.02 13.17 9.62
CA CYS A 558 53.09 12.57 8.83
C CYS A 558 53.88 13.66 8.07
N MET A 559 55.19 13.65 8.23
CA MET A 559 56.14 14.57 7.59
C MET A 559 56.77 13.97 6.32
N ASP A 560 56.44 12.72 5.98
CA ASP A 560 56.92 12.04 4.78
C ASP A 560 56.19 12.54 3.52
N GLU A 561 56.77 12.27 2.34
CA GLU A 561 56.14 12.58 1.05
C GLU A 561 54.79 11.86 0.92
N ARG A 562 53.71 12.63 0.79
CA ARG A 562 52.35 12.09 0.68
C ARG A 562 52.11 11.49 -0.70
N LYS A 563 51.51 10.30 -0.73
CA LYS A 563 51.09 9.64 -1.97
C LYS A 563 49.70 10.11 -2.35
N THR A 564 49.54 10.63 -3.56
CA THR A 564 48.21 10.97 -4.11
C THR A 564 47.57 9.75 -4.75
N SER A 565 46.37 9.38 -4.32
CA SER A 565 45.52 8.35 -4.95
C SER A 565 44.20 8.99 -5.43
N PHE A 566 43.45 8.23 -6.23
CA PHE A 566 42.06 8.56 -6.58
C PHE A 566 41.06 7.69 -5.80
N THR A 567 41.56 6.97 -4.79
CA THR A 567 40.83 5.94 -4.05
C THR A 567 41.13 6.05 -2.55
N ILE A 568 40.15 5.68 -1.73
CA ILE A 568 40.30 5.53 -0.27
C ILE A 568 40.08 4.06 0.13
N PRO A 569 40.69 3.59 1.23
CA PRO A 569 40.38 2.28 1.82
C PRO A 569 38.90 2.18 2.22
N ILE A 570 38.31 0.99 2.10
CA ILE A 570 36.89 0.77 2.48
C ILE A 570 36.62 1.00 3.98
N THR A 571 37.64 0.92 4.83
CA THR A 571 37.54 1.23 6.28
C THR A 571 37.23 2.69 6.56
N GLU A 572 37.48 3.58 5.59
CA GLU A 572 37.23 5.02 5.73
C GLU A 572 35.79 5.43 5.39
N ILE A 573 35.03 4.55 4.73
CA ILE A 573 33.65 4.84 4.29
C ILE A 573 32.78 5.38 5.45
N PRO A 574 32.76 4.78 6.66
CA PRO A 574 31.90 5.26 7.75
C PRO A 574 32.25 6.67 8.19
N PHE A 575 33.53 7.01 8.26
CA PHE A 575 33.98 8.33 8.69
C PHE A 575 33.60 9.41 7.67
N VAL A 576 33.78 9.14 6.37
CA VAL A 576 33.40 10.09 5.31
C VAL A 576 31.88 10.28 5.28
N MET A 577 31.09 9.20 5.42
CA MET A 577 29.62 9.29 5.50
C MET A 577 29.16 10.18 6.67
N ARG A 578 29.75 9.96 7.86
CA ARG A 578 29.45 10.72 9.08
C ARG A 578 29.85 12.19 8.96
N ALA A 579 31.01 12.48 8.37
CA ALA A 579 31.50 13.84 8.14
C ALA A 579 30.57 14.65 7.21
N ILE A 580 29.96 13.97 6.23
CA ILE A 580 29.00 14.55 5.29
C ILE A 580 27.61 14.76 5.92
N GLY A 581 27.40 14.29 7.16
CA GLY A 581 26.13 14.42 7.89
C GLY A 581 25.17 13.24 7.71
N PHE A 582 25.64 12.11 7.16
CA PHE A 582 24.88 10.85 7.17
C PHE A 582 25.42 9.91 8.24
N TYR A 583 24.58 9.55 9.20
CA TYR A 583 24.95 8.71 10.36
C TYR A 583 24.34 7.30 10.22
N PRO A 584 25.00 6.38 9.48
CA PRO A 584 24.55 5.01 9.33
C PRO A 584 24.70 4.22 10.62
N THR A 585 23.81 3.25 10.84
CA THR A 585 23.94 2.27 11.93
C THR A 585 25.12 1.33 11.66
N GLU A 586 25.66 0.66 12.67
CA GLU A 586 26.78 -0.29 12.51
C GLU A 586 26.41 -1.44 11.55
N ALA A 587 25.16 -1.92 11.59
CA ALA A 587 24.68 -2.88 10.59
C ALA A 587 24.65 -2.31 9.16
N GLU A 588 24.33 -1.02 8.99
CA GLU A 588 24.37 -0.35 7.67
C GLU A 588 25.81 -0.13 7.19
N VAL A 589 26.73 0.19 8.11
CA VAL A 589 28.19 0.24 7.85
C VAL A 589 28.68 -1.10 7.33
N GLU A 590 28.34 -2.20 8.00
CA GLU A 590 28.72 -3.54 7.55
C GLU A 590 28.16 -3.84 6.15
N ASN A 591 26.90 -3.47 5.88
CA ASN A 591 26.28 -3.64 4.58
C ASN A 591 26.98 -2.83 3.48
N MET A 592 27.36 -1.58 3.75
CA MET A 592 28.11 -0.73 2.80
C MET A 592 29.50 -1.31 2.50
N ILE A 593 30.22 -1.74 3.53
CA ILE A 593 31.55 -2.35 3.38
C ILE A 593 31.43 -3.66 2.60
N ASN A 594 30.45 -4.51 2.90
CA ASN A 594 30.22 -5.77 2.19
C ASN A 594 29.83 -5.54 0.72
N GLU A 595 28.99 -4.55 0.42
CA GLU A 595 28.61 -4.19 -0.94
C GLU A 595 29.84 -3.88 -1.81
N ILE A 596 30.77 -3.08 -1.28
CA ILE A 596 32.01 -2.75 -1.99
C ILE A 596 32.93 -3.97 -2.03
N LYS A 597 33.25 -4.56 -0.88
CA LYS A 597 34.20 -5.68 -0.74
C LYS A 597 33.93 -6.82 -1.73
N TYR A 598 32.66 -7.18 -1.92
CA TYR A 598 32.22 -8.26 -2.81
C TYR A 598 31.86 -7.82 -4.24
N SER A 599 31.94 -6.54 -4.57
CA SER A 599 31.49 -5.97 -5.86
C SER A 599 32.09 -6.65 -7.10
N ARG A 600 33.37 -7.07 -7.04
CA ARG A 600 34.09 -7.76 -8.14
C ARG A 600 34.39 -9.22 -7.85
N PHE A 601 34.02 -9.72 -6.68
CA PHE A 601 34.47 -11.02 -6.18
C PHE A 601 34.03 -12.18 -7.10
N CYS A 602 32.83 -12.13 -7.68
CA CYS A 602 32.36 -13.17 -8.59
C CYS A 602 33.06 -13.17 -9.96
N ASP A 603 33.68 -12.04 -10.32
CA ASP A 603 34.32 -11.87 -11.62
C ASP A 603 35.82 -12.16 -11.55
N THR A 604 36.47 -11.69 -10.49
CA THR A 604 37.93 -11.76 -10.32
C THR A 604 38.37 -12.79 -9.29
N GLY A 605 37.49 -13.22 -8.38
CA GLY A 605 37.84 -14.02 -7.20
C GLY A 605 38.56 -13.24 -6.10
N GLU A 606 38.78 -11.94 -6.28
CA GLU A 606 39.53 -11.08 -5.36
C GLU A 606 38.60 -10.09 -4.64
N TYR A 607 38.93 -9.80 -3.38
CA TYR A 607 38.25 -8.77 -2.60
C TYR A 607 38.71 -7.38 -3.03
N THR A 608 37.76 -6.45 -3.15
CA THR A 608 38.12 -5.04 -3.32
C THR A 608 38.35 -4.40 -1.95
N THR A 609 39.46 -3.68 -1.81
CA THR A 609 39.88 -3.02 -0.56
C THR A 609 39.80 -1.51 -0.62
N GLU A 610 39.57 -0.95 -1.81
CA GLU A 610 39.57 0.49 -2.08
C GLU A 610 38.34 0.91 -2.91
N ILE A 611 37.90 2.16 -2.75
CA ILE A 611 36.76 2.77 -3.44
C ILE A 611 37.14 4.10 -4.10
N ASP A 612 36.65 4.34 -5.32
CA ASP A 612 36.76 5.61 -6.05
C ASP A 612 35.61 6.57 -5.73
N LEU A 613 35.85 7.88 -5.91
CA LEU A 613 34.87 8.93 -5.61
C LEU A 613 33.51 8.73 -6.32
N ASP A 614 33.52 8.32 -7.60
CA ASP A 614 32.28 8.07 -8.36
C ASP A 614 31.42 6.97 -7.72
N THR A 615 32.06 5.86 -7.31
CA THR A 615 31.36 4.75 -6.68
C THR A 615 30.94 5.10 -5.26
N PHE A 616 31.72 5.91 -4.54
CA PHE A 616 31.34 6.46 -3.25
C PHE A 616 30.10 7.35 -3.34
N ILE A 617 30.00 8.23 -4.34
CA ILE A 617 28.81 9.07 -4.57
C ILE A 617 27.58 8.19 -4.85
N GLN A 618 27.73 7.15 -5.68
CA GLN A 618 26.64 6.20 -5.93
C GLN A 618 26.21 5.47 -4.65
N LEU A 619 27.18 5.02 -3.84
CA LEU A 619 26.93 4.39 -2.55
C LEU A 619 26.18 5.34 -1.61
N TYR A 620 26.62 6.60 -1.49
CA TYR A 620 25.97 7.63 -0.68
C TYR A 620 24.53 7.88 -1.13
N CYS A 621 24.29 8.10 -2.43
CA CYS A 621 22.95 8.34 -2.96
C CYS A 621 22.00 7.15 -2.74
N ASN A 622 22.51 5.92 -2.72
CA ASN A 622 21.71 4.73 -2.48
C ASN A 622 21.42 4.47 -1.00
N HIS A 623 22.38 4.77 -0.12
CA HIS A 623 22.28 4.49 1.32
C HIS A 623 21.72 5.65 2.14
N ARG A 624 21.80 6.90 1.68
CA ARG A 624 21.23 8.04 2.40
C ARG A 624 19.72 7.87 2.61
N PRO A 625 19.17 8.24 3.77
CA PRO A 625 17.74 8.19 4.01
C PRO A 625 17.03 9.23 3.13
N PHE A 626 15.82 8.90 2.69
CA PHE A 626 14.98 9.85 1.95
C PHE A 626 14.52 11.02 2.83
N GLN A 627 14.10 10.70 4.06
CA GLN A 627 13.65 11.66 5.06
C GLN A 627 14.58 11.55 6.27
N GLY A 628 15.07 12.69 6.75
CA GLY A 628 15.83 12.75 8.00
C GLY A 628 14.97 12.38 9.21
N ILE A 629 15.61 12.26 10.37
CA ILE A 629 14.90 12.02 11.64
C ILE A 629 14.10 13.29 11.97
N LEU A 630 12.78 13.16 12.10
CA LEU A 630 11.91 14.26 12.48
C LEU A 630 11.78 14.33 14.01
N TYR A 631 11.42 15.52 14.51
CA TYR A 631 11.09 15.69 15.93
C TYR A 631 9.97 14.73 16.39
N LYS A 632 8.99 14.47 15.53
CA LYS A 632 7.91 13.49 15.77
C LYS A 632 8.45 12.06 15.99
N ASP A 633 9.55 11.69 15.35
CA ASP A 633 10.17 10.38 15.55
C ASP A 633 10.82 10.29 16.93
N VAL A 634 11.51 11.35 17.36
CA VAL A 634 12.10 11.46 18.71
C VAL A 634 11.00 11.40 19.77
N GLU A 635 9.92 12.17 19.60
CA GLU A 635 8.76 12.14 20.50
C GLU A 635 8.15 10.73 20.57
N SER A 636 8.01 10.04 19.43
CA SER A 636 7.52 8.66 19.41
C SER A 636 8.44 7.69 20.14
N ALA A 637 9.75 7.88 20.07
CA ALA A 637 10.73 7.06 20.77
C ALA A 637 10.62 7.25 22.29
N PHE A 638 10.52 8.49 22.78
CA PHE A 638 10.30 8.77 24.20
C PHE A 638 9.00 8.16 24.72
N ASN A 639 7.92 8.23 23.94
CA ASN A 639 6.66 7.56 24.27
C ASN A 639 6.80 6.03 24.40
N ILE A 640 7.63 5.39 23.57
CA ILE A 640 7.87 3.95 23.65
C ILE A 640 8.67 3.61 24.91
N LEU A 641 9.71 4.40 25.22
CA LEU A 641 10.57 4.19 26.38
C LEU A 641 9.79 4.31 27.70
N THR A 642 8.94 5.34 27.84
CA THR A 642 8.12 5.51 29.04
C THR A 642 7.11 4.37 29.22
N ASN A 643 6.46 3.93 28.14
CA ASN A 643 5.48 2.84 28.20
C ASN A 643 6.13 1.49 28.54
N ALA A 644 7.37 1.23 28.06
CA ALA A 644 8.12 0.03 28.43
C ALA A 644 8.48 0.02 29.94
N ASN A 645 8.73 1.18 30.52
CA ASN A 645 9.07 1.31 31.94
C ASN A 645 7.86 1.13 32.87
N VAL A 646 6.65 1.55 32.44
CA VAL A 646 5.40 1.31 33.21
C VAL A 646 5.08 -0.18 33.28
N GLY A 647 5.21 -0.93 32.18
CA GLY A 647 4.95 -2.37 32.13
C GLY A 647 5.86 -3.24 33.02
N ASN A 648 7.03 -2.72 33.43
CA ASN A 648 7.93 -3.39 34.37
C ASN A 648 7.64 -3.06 35.84
N LYS A 649 6.95 -1.94 36.13
CA LYS A 649 6.57 -1.55 37.50
C LYS A 649 5.23 -2.18 37.95
N ASP A 650 4.36 -2.56 37.01
CA ASP A 650 3.00 -3.07 37.31
C ASP A 650 2.91 -4.56 37.66
N LYS A 651 4.02 -5.28 37.90
CA LYS A 651 3.96 -6.62 38.51
C LYS A 651 3.91 -6.63 40.04
N CYS A 652 3.98 -5.47 40.69
CA CYS A 652 4.02 -5.40 42.16
C CYS A 652 2.98 -4.46 42.83
N ALA A 653 2.03 -3.87 42.11
CA ALA A 653 1.10 -2.91 42.72
C ALA A 653 -0.33 -2.94 42.15
N GLU A 654 -0.97 -4.11 42.09
CA GLU A 654 -2.43 -4.14 42.04
C GLU A 654 -2.98 -4.12 43.47
N LEU A 655 -3.35 -2.92 43.95
CA LEU A 655 -4.45 -2.64 44.90
C LEU A 655 -4.32 -1.19 45.42
N SER A 656 -4.69 -0.20 44.60
CA SER A 656 -5.46 0.94 45.12
C SER A 656 -6.11 1.72 43.97
N ASN A 657 -7.43 1.81 44.05
CA ASN A 657 -8.25 2.68 43.22
C ASN A 657 -7.92 4.15 43.53
N SER A 658 -7.87 4.99 42.51
CA SER A 658 -8.77 6.15 42.42
C SER A 658 -8.67 6.85 41.07
N HIS A 659 -9.83 7.20 40.54
CA HIS A 659 -10.02 8.06 39.40
C HIS A 659 -9.47 9.45 39.69
N GLU A 660 -8.36 9.83 39.05
CA GLU A 660 -7.99 11.22 38.84
C GLU A 660 -7.76 11.46 37.35
N THR A 661 -8.36 12.56 36.88
CA THR A 661 -8.26 13.11 35.54
C THR A 661 -6.80 13.27 35.10
N ILE A 662 -6.35 12.43 34.17
CA ILE A 662 -5.00 12.48 33.61
C ILE A 662 -4.88 13.72 32.72
N ILE A 663 -4.28 14.77 33.25
CA ILE A 663 -3.60 15.78 32.45
C ILE A 663 -2.48 15.04 31.72
N GLN A 664 -2.41 15.12 30.38
CA GLN A 664 -1.33 14.53 29.59
C GLN A 664 -0.01 15.23 29.93
N GLU A 665 0.65 14.79 31.01
CA GLU A 665 2.05 15.14 31.25
C GLU A 665 2.90 14.52 30.14
N LYS A 666 3.80 15.32 29.56
CA LYS A 666 4.71 14.86 28.50
C LYS A 666 5.56 13.71 29.05
N PRO A 667 5.88 12.68 28.25
CA PRO A 667 6.65 11.53 28.71
C PRO A 667 8.06 11.98 29.12
N THR A 668 8.42 11.76 30.38
CA THR A 668 9.75 12.06 30.92
C THR A 668 10.46 10.77 31.33
N ILE A 669 11.75 10.69 31.04
CA ILE A 669 12.65 9.63 31.51
C ILE A 669 13.83 10.26 32.25
N THR A 670 14.44 9.52 33.16
CA THR A 670 15.70 9.95 33.78
C THR A 670 16.87 9.70 32.83
N MET A 671 17.96 10.47 32.96
CA MET A 671 19.16 10.28 32.14
C MET A 671 19.80 8.90 32.39
N GLU A 672 19.72 8.38 33.62
CA GLU A 672 20.16 7.03 33.98
C GLU A 672 19.39 5.94 33.23
N GLU A 673 18.06 6.04 33.16
CA GLU A 673 17.22 5.09 32.42
C GLU A 673 17.52 5.14 30.92
N LEU A 674 17.76 6.34 30.37
CA LEU A 674 18.16 6.49 28.96
C LEU A 674 19.52 5.82 28.70
N PHE A 675 20.48 6.02 29.60
CA PHE A 675 21.83 5.44 29.48
C PHE A 675 21.78 3.92 29.56
N LEU A 676 21.07 3.39 30.55
CA LEU A 676 20.87 1.95 30.69
C LEU A 676 20.20 1.35 29.46
N THR A 677 19.28 2.07 28.84
CA THR A 677 18.62 1.61 27.62
C THR A 677 19.58 1.57 26.43
N LEU A 678 20.36 2.63 26.22
CA LEU A 678 21.35 2.73 25.12
C LEU A 678 22.51 1.73 25.28
N GLN A 679 22.82 1.32 26.50
CA GLN A 679 23.84 0.31 26.78
C GLN A 679 23.33 -1.13 26.62
N ASN A 680 22.03 -1.38 26.78
CA ASN A 680 21.47 -2.75 26.80
C ASN A 680 20.63 -3.12 25.57
N SER A 681 20.15 -2.14 24.80
CA SER A 681 19.18 -2.34 23.72
C SER A 681 19.67 -1.79 22.39
N GLY A 682 19.32 -2.47 21.29
CA GLY A 682 19.70 -2.04 19.94
C GLY A 682 21.19 -2.24 19.66
N GLU A 683 21.82 -1.27 19.00
CA GLU A 683 23.27 -1.20 18.83
C GLU A 683 23.86 -0.60 20.11
N ALA A 684 24.23 -1.49 21.04
CA ALA A 684 24.68 -1.13 22.38
C ALA A 684 25.96 -0.28 22.33
N ILE A 685 25.91 0.89 22.98
CA ILE A 685 27.06 1.79 23.12
C ILE A 685 27.82 1.42 24.39
N GLY A 686 29.13 1.25 24.29
CA GLY A 686 29.97 0.99 25.46
C GLY A 686 29.96 2.16 26.45
N GLU A 687 30.09 1.90 27.75
CA GLU A 687 30.10 2.95 28.78
C GLU A 687 31.18 4.03 28.56
N ALA A 688 32.38 3.59 28.13
CA ALA A 688 33.48 4.49 27.80
C ALA A 688 33.19 5.36 26.55
N GLU A 689 32.56 4.79 25.52
CA GLU A 689 32.19 5.53 24.30
C GLU A 689 31.05 6.51 24.60
N MET A 690 30.09 6.09 25.42
CA MET A 690 28.95 6.90 25.82
C MET A 690 29.39 8.14 26.61
N SER A 691 30.30 7.98 27.56
CA SER A 691 30.85 9.11 28.34
C SER A 691 31.64 10.07 27.46
N GLU A 692 32.41 9.55 26.49
CA GLU A 692 33.14 10.37 25.51
C GLU A 692 32.17 11.18 24.62
N TYR A 693 31.16 10.55 24.04
CA TYR A 693 30.17 11.25 23.20
C TYR A 693 29.37 12.31 23.96
N MET A 694 29.00 12.04 25.21
CA MET A 694 28.29 13.02 26.05
C MET A 694 29.20 14.18 26.43
N ALA A 695 30.47 13.93 26.73
CA ALA A 695 31.44 14.98 27.00
C ALA A 695 31.64 15.91 25.79
N ILE A 696 31.63 15.35 24.57
CA ILE A 696 31.69 16.12 23.32
C ILE A 696 30.41 16.94 23.13
N LEU A 697 29.22 16.32 23.24
CA LEU A 697 27.93 16.99 23.06
C LEU A 697 27.71 18.14 24.06
N TRP A 698 28.23 18.01 25.28
CA TRP A 698 28.17 19.07 26.29
C TRP A 698 29.31 20.09 26.21
N GLY A 699 30.21 19.96 25.23
CA GLY A 699 31.32 20.89 25.01
C GLY A 699 32.43 20.82 26.06
N ILE A 700 32.52 19.72 26.81
CA ILE A 700 33.61 19.44 27.76
C ILE A 700 34.88 19.07 26.98
N LEU A 701 34.71 18.31 25.90
CA LEU A 701 35.77 17.98 24.94
C LEU A 701 35.60 18.79 23.66
N PRO A 702 36.69 19.41 23.13
CA PRO A 702 36.60 20.28 21.96
C PRO A 702 36.40 19.52 20.64
N GLU A 703 36.94 18.31 20.51
CA GLU A 703 36.91 17.49 19.29
C GLU A 703 36.75 16.00 19.64
N GLY A 704 36.17 15.23 18.74
CA GLY A 704 35.96 13.79 18.90
C GLY A 704 37.03 12.95 18.21
N ASP A 705 37.23 11.73 18.70
CA ASP A 705 38.20 10.72 18.22
C ASP A 705 39.65 10.91 18.71
N ARG A 706 40.14 9.88 19.42
CA ARG A 706 41.44 9.87 20.11
C ARG A 706 42.65 10.08 19.20
N GLN A 707 42.49 9.90 17.89
CA GLN A 707 43.57 10.10 16.91
C GLN A 707 43.87 11.58 16.63
N GLU A 708 42.91 12.48 16.88
CA GLU A 708 43.04 13.93 16.61
C GLU A 708 43.32 14.73 17.91
N ILE A 709 43.09 14.11 19.08
CA ILE A 709 43.30 14.71 20.39
C ILE A 709 44.80 14.69 20.75
N LEU A 710 45.43 15.87 20.69
CA LEU A 710 46.83 16.09 21.06
C LEU A 710 47.06 16.25 22.58
N GLU A 711 45.99 16.36 23.39
CA GLU A 711 46.07 16.61 24.84
C GLU A 711 45.63 15.38 25.66
N GLU A 712 46.37 15.05 26.72
CA GLU A 712 45.95 14.03 27.69
C GLU A 712 44.71 14.50 28.47
N ILE A 713 43.57 13.85 28.22
CA ILE A 713 42.30 14.13 28.89
C ILE A 713 42.28 13.44 30.26
N ASP A 714 41.94 14.17 31.33
CA ASP A 714 41.71 13.58 32.67
C ASP A 714 40.30 12.96 32.77
N PRO A 715 40.16 11.62 32.81
CA PRO A 715 38.87 10.95 32.82
C PRO A 715 38.04 11.26 34.08
N LYS A 716 38.68 11.60 35.20
CA LYS A 716 37.98 11.89 36.46
C LYS A 716 37.26 13.23 36.44
N LYS A 717 37.72 14.16 35.61
CA LYS A 717 37.08 15.47 35.43
C LYS A 717 35.78 15.33 34.64
N ILE A 718 35.80 14.49 33.61
CA ILE A 718 34.62 14.17 32.77
C ILE A 718 33.55 13.46 33.60
N GLU A 719 33.93 12.46 34.39
CA GLU A 719 33.01 11.69 35.26
C GLU A 719 32.28 12.59 36.27
N LYS A 720 33.01 13.51 36.91
CA LYS A 720 32.44 14.45 37.88
C LYS A 720 31.47 15.47 37.25
N GLU A 721 31.75 15.92 36.02
CA GLU A 721 30.82 16.78 35.28
C GLU A 721 29.60 16.02 34.77
N LEU A 722 29.77 14.76 34.34
CA LEU A 722 28.67 13.89 33.93
C LEU A 722 27.69 13.66 35.09
N GLU A 723 28.19 13.25 36.25
CA GLU A 723 27.38 13.01 37.46
C GLU A 723 26.57 14.26 37.86
N SER A 724 27.13 15.47 37.68
CA SER A 724 26.44 16.72 38.04
C SER A 724 25.18 17.00 37.21
N ARG A 725 25.09 16.44 35.99
CA ARG A 725 23.97 16.66 35.04
C ARG A 725 22.97 15.50 34.97
N MET A 726 23.27 14.35 35.58
CA MET A 726 22.43 13.13 35.51
C MET A 726 21.08 13.23 36.24
N SER A 727 20.88 14.22 37.11
CA SER A 727 19.71 14.30 38.01
C SER A 727 18.46 14.92 37.39
N THR A 728 18.52 15.44 36.17
CA THR A 728 17.38 16.14 35.53
C THR A 728 16.54 15.18 34.69
N PRO A 729 15.20 15.14 34.86
CA PRO A 729 14.33 14.37 33.98
C PRO A 729 14.25 15.04 32.61
N ILE A 730 14.29 14.21 31.56
CA ILE A 730 14.40 14.65 30.18
C ILE A 730 13.15 14.19 29.41
N ASN A 731 12.57 15.10 28.64
CA ASN A 731 11.56 14.81 27.62
C ASN A 731 12.15 15.04 26.22
N ALA A 732 11.37 14.73 25.18
CA ALA A 732 11.83 14.88 23.79
C ALA A 732 12.27 16.32 23.44
N GLU A 733 11.63 17.35 23.99
CA GLU A 733 12.00 18.75 23.74
C GLU A 733 13.35 19.07 24.37
N THR A 734 13.51 18.78 25.66
CA THR A 734 14.76 19.03 26.40
C THR A 734 15.92 18.20 25.85
N PHE A 735 15.65 16.99 25.34
CA PHE A 735 16.67 16.18 24.68
C PHE A 735 17.20 16.87 23.41
N VAL A 736 16.29 17.38 22.58
CA VAL A 736 16.66 18.05 21.33
C VAL A 736 17.30 19.42 21.58
N SER A 737 16.77 20.21 22.53
CA SER A 737 17.29 21.56 22.82
C SER A 737 18.55 21.56 23.66
N ASP A 738 18.63 20.72 24.70
CA ASP A 738 19.65 20.86 25.74
C ASP A 738 20.81 19.88 25.54
N ILE A 739 20.55 18.69 24.97
CA ILE A 739 21.59 17.69 24.68
C ILE A 739 22.09 17.83 23.23
N LEU A 740 21.19 17.78 22.26
CA LEU A 740 21.58 17.89 20.85
C LEU A 740 21.86 19.33 20.41
N GLN A 741 21.47 20.33 21.20
CA GLN A 741 21.60 21.76 20.88
C GLN A 741 20.97 22.13 19.52
N MET A 742 19.87 21.47 19.17
CA MET A 742 19.13 21.69 17.93
C MET A 742 17.87 22.53 18.19
N TYR A 743 17.47 23.36 17.21
CA TYR A 743 16.27 24.18 17.30
C TYR A 743 15.03 23.40 16.82
N VAL A 744 14.00 23.33 17.66
CA VAL A 744 12.69 22.78 17.28
C VAL A 744 11.92 23.84 16.48
N TYR A 745 11.70 23.62 15.19
CA TYR A 745 10.79 24.44 14.38
C TYR A 745 9.34 23.94 14.57
N GLY A 746 8.46 24.78 15.10
CA GLY A 746 7.02 24.48 15.22
C GLY A 746 6.28 24.63 13.89
N GLU A 747 5.35 23.72 13.60
CA GLU A 747 4.51 23.70 12.38
C GLU A 747 3.60 24.96 12.23
N ASP A 748 3.45 25.80 13.25
CA ASP A 748 2.53 26.95 13.25
C ASP A 748 3.00 28.18 12.44
N ASN A 749 4.26 28.21 12.00
CA ASN A 749 4.83 29.40 11.33
C ASN A 749 4.96 29.31 9.81
N LEU A 750 4.38 28.28 9.17
CA LEU A 750 4.39 28.13 7.70
C LEU A 750 3.39 29.03 6.95
N SER A 751 2.83 30.05 7.60
CA SER A 751 1.89 31.00 7.00
C SER A 751 2.27 32.48 7.17
N ALA A 752 3.53 32.84 6.90
CA ALA A 752 3.84 34.25 6.58
C ALA A 752 5.11 34.36 5.73
N GLY A 753 4.94 34.84 4.50
CA GLY A 753 6.06 35.20 3.63
C GLY A 753 6.93 36.31 4.25
N HIS A 754 8.24 36.16 4.07
CA HIS A 754 9.30 37.15 4.19
C HIS A 754 9.26 38.17 5.36
N SER A 755 10.31 38.12 6.21
CA SER A 755 11.19 39.29 6.37
C SER A 755 12.52 38.90 7.06
N LYS A 756 13.62 39.32 6.43
CA LYS A 756 15.02 39.12 6.82
C LYS A 756 15.45 40.03 8.01
N GLU A 757 14.54 40.39 8.91
CA GLU A 757 14.72 41.55 9.81
C GLU A 757 14.76 41.24 11.32
N LEU A 758 14.62 39.98 11.75
CA LEU A 758 14.63 39.63 13.18
C LEU A 758 15.98 39.13 13.74
N LEU A 759 16.98 38.92 12.89
CA LEU A 759 18.33 38.48 13.30
C LEU A 759 19.24 39.60 13.83
N SER A 760 18.86 40.88 13.68
CA SER A 760 19.69 42.02 14.11
C SER A 760 19.31 42.62 15.47
N LYS A 761 18.18 42.23 16.07
CA LYS A 761 17.66 42.89 17.29
C LYS A 761 17.91 42.17 18.62
N LYS A 762 18.55 40.99 18.61
CA LYS A 762 18.94 40.29 19.85
C LYS A 762 20.45 40.26 20.14
N ILE A 763 21.27 40.91 19.31
CA ILE A 763 22.74 41.00 19.49
C ILE A 763 23.16 42.34 20.13
N GLN A 764 22.23 43.25 20.44
CA GLN A 764 22.53 44.59 20.98
C GLN A 764 22.42 44.75 22.50
N GLN A 765 22.35 43.67 23.28
CA GLN A 765 22.34 43.76 24.75
C GLN A 765 23.26 42.73 25.40
N THR A 766 24.57 42.89 25.23
CA THR A 766 25.61 42.45 26.18
C THR A 766 26.90 43.22 25.91
N ASP A 767 27.61 43.56 26.97
CA ASP A 767 28.62 44.62 27.07
C ASP A 767 29.74 44.65 26.01
N THR A 768 29.97 45.85 25.49
CA THR A 768 31.08 46.23 24.62
C THR A 768 32.36 46.40 25.42
N SER A 769 33.13 45.33 25.64
CA SER A 769 34.54 45.44 26.04
C SER A 769 35.45 44.27 25.66
N LEU A 770 35.04 43.38 24.75
CA LEU A 770 35.85 42.20 24.32
C LEU A 770 35.95 42.05 22.78
N LEU A 771 35.77 43.13 22.03
CA LEU A 771 35.67 43.10 20.57
C LEU A 771 36.99 43.26 19.78
N ASP A 772 38.14 43.36 20.46
CA ASP A 772 39.45 43.50 19.77
C ASP A 772 40.33 42.23 19.81
N GLU A 773 39.91 41.13 20.43
CA GLU A 773 40.67 39.85 20.45
C GLU A 773 40.04 38.69 19.68
N LEU A 774 38.86 38.86 19.05
CA LEU A 774 38.14 37.79 18.36
C LEU A 774 38.22 37.82 16.82
N VAL A 775 39.06 38.69 16.24
CA VAL A 775 39.29 38.73 14.77
C VAL A 775 40.44 37.81 14.32
N SER A 776 41.18 37.16 15.24
CA SER A 776 42.35 36.35 14.86
C SER A 776 42.20 34.83 14.97
N ASN A 777 41.07 34.27 15.40
CA ASN A 777 40.88 32.82 15.45
C ASN A 777 39.60 32.41 14.75
N GLY A 778 39.74 32.02 13.48
CA GLY A 778 38.70 31.33 12.74
C GLY A 778 38.42 29.96 13.37
N LYS A 779 37.20 29.78 13.90
CA LYS A 779 36.65 28.45 14.19
C LYS A 779 35.34 28.29 13.43
N TYR A 780 35.27 27.18 12.71
CA TYR A 780 34.16 26.70 11.91
C TYR A 780 32.87 26.69 12.74
N ALA A 781 31.90 27.53 12.36
CA ALA A 781 30.52 27.31 12.72
C ALA A 781 29.98 26.24 11.78
N ALA A 782 29.67 25.06 12.32
CA ALA A 782 29.02 23.97 11.60
C ALA A 782 27.70 24.49 11.01
N ASN A 783 27.65 24.60 9.69
CA ASN A 783 26.43 24.88 8.95
C ASN A 783 25.53 23.64 9.04
N SER A 784 24.42 23.79 9.77
CA SER A 784 23.26 22.95 9.62
C SER A 784 22.68 23.14 8.23
N THR A 785 23.08 22.29 7.29
CA THR A 785 22.41 22.19 5.99
C THR A 785 21.02 21.62 6.21
N GLN A 786 20.07 22.52 5.97
CA GLN A 786 18.64 22.33 5.99
C GLN A 786 18.25 21.13 5.11
N THR A 787 17.61 20.13 5.71
CA THR A 787 16.68 19.24 5.01
C THR A 787 15.29 19.86 5.10
N GLU A 788 14.66 20.06 3.93
CA GLU A 788 13.26 20.50 3.79
C GLU A 788 12.24 19.61 4.50
#